data_AF-A0A2N1RL11-F1
#
_entry.id   AF-A0A2N1RL11-F1
#
_cell.length_a   1.000
_cell.length_b   1.000
_cell.length_c   1.000
_cell.angle_alpha   90.00
_cell.angle_beta   90.00
_cell.angle_gamma   90.00
#
_symmetry.space_group_name_H-M   'P 1'
#
loop_
_entity.id
_entity.type
_entity.pdbx_description
1 polymer ?
#
loop_
_entity_poly.entity_id
_entity_poly.type
_entity_poly.pdbx_seq_one_letter_code
_entity_poly.pdbx_strand_id
1 'polypeptide(L)'
;MVEVRIEGKQIRSQDIKNLIVGGQHGTDEIRFKIASPVNGVDLTASDWAWFLIFENKAGQGEPISLNVSSVDNDYVYLDWTPGKTVTQVYGKIEIQVYAVKKVENVIISQWPTIPAVIYVEKSLNPQAITQVVPTVIEQYLDRMITLKDSAEASATSSAESAATALAQANFAIAAASESVAAANFAGIKANEASSAAESSAASASIAIQKAGDASGSANIASESASTAATKAGEATVSAAEALSSSETAISKASESLASQQAASSAKSDAEAAKLAAQTAQGLSEQAREASVIAKTAAETANGTAEGHANAAGVSAGQAAGSAATAGEQAGVASTKANEAEQAKIASETAKGLAETARVGAETAQGLAQTAKTGAELARDKAQAWAENPENAEVESGKFSALHHAIKAEQTATELAASLAQIAENTVRITENQIQSVLKNSQQDVQLITLQKQTEISAQQLFSTAITRYAPMYKIGVDEAGSVVAIPVAGAVELVMKGRTGTNIVLNGDFSSGTDWWLPTNSTLGVSGKILSVTGNGTAINPRVYIVTNTSTSPIYIRLRIRVTNALCTRLWIYWSDVTSGGIFSQINPVENQWYEVSVLSNMVDANSNNQIYFSQDYADAATANGKVMQIDGDYGVMAINLTASGIQAYIAAQCASLFPNYFTGTKSTLPLLYEAIGKNLFDKSKATRGIYVDKNNGITYGNSIYTCSTYIPVMPSTNYYQNYASGSGTAEIAFYDSNKVFISGVVWSSYYVCLTPANCRYVRTTLQTIHIDVFQFELGTTNTTHEAFKSSRATQPVQLHSVPAIPDSFNPKTGRHVKNVKEYVLQASDITGYTTTGVNIDYVALKKPIDYIYYNNTTTFSGLANIVIPNFTLGVYDDNILKIGIAFNGSTVSIGLIVANGTYADLAAAQAALAGSVIRYQLATPSITYYPPQLLTAGVHLSQTLFFQEVLITNADGQIFLDYELSTIKRITLVEGGEGDDNPTYTTQDTQTIDFTGKGADLIAIVEYEILNSTGLGARLEYYTPISNQSTRLAALEARKSTLIANAASETLLTQFNALLTAMKAAGLMATS
;
A
#
# COMPACT_ATOMS: atom_id res chain seq x y z
N MET A 1 -32.96 29.91 63.92
CA MET A 1 -33.97 29.01 63.35
C MET A 1 -35.37 29.51 63.69
N VAL A 2 -36.29 29.51 62.72
CA VAL A 2 -37.70 29.91 62.88
C VAL A 2 -38.57 28.67 62.66
N GLU A 3 -39.44 28.34 63.61
CA GLU A 3 -40.35 27.20 63.51
C GLU A 3 -41.70 27.63 62.93
N VAL A 4 -42.18 26.89 61.92
CA VAL A 4 -43.38 27.18 61.14
C VAL A 4 -44.32 26.01 61.24
N ARG A 5 -45.53 26.23 61.72
CA ARG A 5 -46.52 25.17 61.84
C ARG A 5 -47.24 24.92 60.51
N ILE A 6 -47.42 23.65 60.20
CA ILE A 6 -48.25 23.17 59.10
C ILE A 6 -49.49 22.49 59.71
N GLU A 7 -50.63 23.17 59.60
CA GLU A 7 -51.90 22.72 60.16
C GLU A 7 -52.86 22.37 59.01
N GLY A 8 -53.37 21.13 58.98
CA GLY A 8 -54.35 20.72 57.97
C GLY A 8 -53.88 20.88 56.52
N LYS A 9 -52.56 20.76 56.27
CA LYS A 9 -51.84 21.01 55.00
C LYS A 9 -51.54 22.47 54.66
N GLN A 10 -51.90 23.44 55.49
CA GLN A 10 -51.59 24.85 55.24
C GLN A 10 -50.30 25.27 55.97
N ILE A 11 -49.35 25.86 55.26
CA ILE A 11 -48.13 26.42 55.85
C ILE A 11 -48.46 27.82 56.38
N ARG A 12 -48.21 28.07 57.68
CA ARG A 12 -48.36 29.42 58.28
C ARG A 12 -47.19 30.33 57.88
N SER A 13 -47.16 30.77 56.63
CA SER A 13 -46.02 31.54 56.09
C SER A 13 -45.79 32.90 56.74
N GLN A 14 -46.77 33.45 57.46
CA GLN A 14 -46.60 34.65 58.29
C GLN A 14 -45.62 34.46 59.45
N ASP A 15 -45.38 33.22 59.88
CA ASP A 15 -44.41 32.90 60.92
C ASP A 15 -42.97 32.90 60.34
N ILE A 16 -42.82 32.94 59.01
CA ILE A 16 -41.53 32.99 58.30
C ILE A 16 -41.09 34.45 58.17
N LYS A 17 -39.93 34.78 58.74
CA LYS A 17 -39.30 36.09 58.54
C LYS A 17 -38.93 36.31 57.07
N ASN A 18 -38.96 37.56 56.61
CA ASN A 18 -38.52 37.90 55.25
C ASN A 18 -37.04 37.53 55.05
N LEU A 19 -36.75 36.85 53.94
CA LEU A 19 -35.39 36.43 53.57
C LEU A 19 -34.65 37.61 52.93
N ILE A 20 -33.32 37.64 52.96
CA ILE A 20 -32.54 38.76 52.37
C ILE A 20 -31.77 38.28 51.12
N VAL A 21 -31.82 39.06 50.04
CA VAL A 21 -31.11 38.75 48.78
C VAL A 21 -29.59 38.81 48.97
N GLY A 22 -28.90 37.75 48.56
CA GLY A 22 -27.44 37.66 48.63
C GLY A 22 -26.90 37.15 49.98
N GLY A 23 -27.67 36.33 50.69
CA GLY A 23 -27.29 35.78 51.99
C GLY A 23 -25.98 35.00 51.96
N GLN A 24 -25.06 35.38 52.85
CA GLN A 24 -23.90 34.59 53.27
C GLN A 24 -24.34 33.15 53.57
N HIS A 25 -23.48 32.16 53.34
CA HIS A 25 -23.77 30.77 53.65
C HIS A 25 -24.29 30.63 55.10
N GLY A 26 -25.59 30.28 55.26
CA GLY A 26 -26.07 29.50 56.40
C GLY A 26 -26.58 30.21 57.67
N THR A 27 -27.17 31.41 57.63
CA THR A 27 -27.70 32.03 58.88
C THR A 27 -29.21 31.91 59.10
N ASP A 28 -30.01 31.74 58.04
CA ASP A 28 -31.47 31.66 58.14
C ASP A 28 -31.96 30.23 57.94
N GLU A 29 -32.55 29.66 58.99
CA GLU A 29 -32.95 28.26 59.04
C GLU A 29 -34.43 28.18 59.43
N ILE A 30 -35.23 27.48 58.63
CA ILE A 30 -36.67 27.34 58.79
C ILE A 30 -36.96 25.88 59.13
N ARG A 31 -37.72 25.64 60.20
CA ARG A 31 -38.18 24.31 60.60
C ARG A 31 -39.68 24.19 60.41
N PHE A 32 -40.12 23.29 59.54
CA PHE A 32 -41.53 22.98 59.35
C PHE A 32 -41.96 21.93 60.37
N LYS A 33 -42.93 22.28 61.21
CA LYS A 33 -43.55 21.38 62.19
C LYS A 33 -44.90 20.91 61.65
N ILE A 34 -45.00 19.63 61.33
CA ILE A 34 -46.19 18.99 60.71
C ILE A 34 -46.82 18.06 61.74
N ALA A 35 -48.10 18.25 62.08
CA ALA A 35 -48.81 17.29 62.95
C ALA A 35 -49.03 15.95 62.23
N SER A 36 -49.08 14.83 62.95
CA SER A 36 -49.45 13.51 62.43
C SER A 36 -50.32 12.76 63.46
N PRO A 37 -51.34 11.97 63.06
CA PRO A 37 -51.80 11.77 61.69
C PRO A 37 -52.60 12.97 61.16
N VAL A 38 -52.43 13.31 59.87
CA VAL A 38 -53.25 14.33 59.19
C VAL A 38 -54.25 13.62 58.30
N ASN A 39 -55.53 13.80 58.57
CA ASN A 39 -56.63 13.20 57.79
C ASN A 39 -56.49 11.68 57.63
N GLY A 40 -56.06 10.98 58.69
CA GLY A 40 -55.91 9.52 58.71
C GLY A 40 -54.66 8.99 58.02
N VAL A 41 -53.81 9.87 57.47
CA VAL A 41 -52.49 9.51 56.93
C VAL A 41 -51.45 9.70 58.02
N ASP A 42 -50.79 8.61 58.40
CA ASP A 42 -49.65 8.65 59.30
C ASP A 42 -48.40 9.07 58.53
N LEU A 43 -47.92 10.27 58.85
CA LEU A 43 -46.76 10.90 58.24
C LEU A 43 -45.48 10.65 59.04
N THR A 44 -45.57 10.00 60.21
CA THR A 44 -44.41 9.66 61.05
C THR A 44 -43.62 8.46 60.53
N ALA A 45 -44.19 7.69 59.59
CA ALA A 45 -43.52 6.55 58.98
C ALA A 45 -42.25 6.97 58.21
N SER A 46 -41.16 6.23 58.40
CA SER A 46 -39.84 6.57 57.85
C SER A 46 -39.69 6.36 56.34
N ASP A 47 -40.72 5.85 55.65
CA ASP A 47 -40.70 5.54 54.22
C ASP A 47 -41.30 6.65 53.33
N TRP A 48 -41.62 7.80 53.93
CA TRP A 48 -41.94 9.02 53.23
C TRP A 48 -40.68 9.78 52.81
N ALA A 49 -40.56 10.08 51.51
CA ALA A 49 -39.55 10.99 50.99
C ALA A 49 -40.13 12.40 50.87
N TRP A 50 -39.48 13.37 51.52
CA TRP A 50 -39.96 14.75 51.64
C TRP A 50 -39.22 15.70 50.71
N PHE A 51 -39.95 16.65 50.14
CA PHE A 51 -39.45 17.62 49.19
C PHE A 51 -40.11 18.98 49.40
N LEU A 52 -39.40 20.04 49.03
CA LEU A 52 -39.88 21.41 48.94
C LEU A 52 -39.77 21.87 47.50
N ILE A 53 -40.88 22.26 46.89
CA ILE A 53 -40.88 23.01 45.64
C ILE A 53 -40.91 24.48 46.01
N PHE A 54 -40.12 25.29 45.33
CA PHE A 54 -40.26 26.73 45.36
C PHE A 54 -40.31 27.26 43.94
N GLU A 55 -40.99 28.38 43.73
CA GLU A 55 -40.95 29.11 42.47
C GLU A 55 -40.68 30.58 42.75
N ASN A 56 -39.59 31.11 42.18
CA ASN A 56 -39.26 32.52 42.29
C ASN A 56 -39.92 33.34 41.18
N LYS A 57 -39.86 34.68 41.27
CA LYS A 57 -40.47 35.58 40.25
C LYS A 57 -39.93 35.39 38.82
N ALA A 58 -38.78 34.73 38.65
CA ALA A 58 -38.21 34.41 37.34
C ALA A 58 -38.68 33.05 36.78
N GLY A 59 -39.62 32.36 37.46
CA GLY A 59 -40.15 31.05 37.06
C GLY A 59 -39.19 29.89 37.31
N GLN A 60 -38.17 30.09 38.14
CA GLN A 60 -37.19 29.05 38.46
C GLN A 60 -37.63 28.30 39.71
N GLY A 61 -37.73 26.98 39.60
CA GLY A 61 -38.16 26.11 40.69
C GLY A 61 -37.78 24.65 40.45
N GLU A 62 -36.85 24.14 41.26
CA GLU A 62 -36.49 22.71 41.26
C GLU A 62 -36.84 22.09 42.61
N PRO A 63 -37.34 20.85 42.66
CA PRO A 63 -37.65 20.18 43.92
C PRO A 63 -36.40 19.99 44.78
N ILE A 64 -36.44 20.52 45.99
CA ILE A 64 -35.38 20.36 46.99
C ILE A 64 -35.75 19.22 47.92
N SER A 65 -34.94 18.18 48.01
CA SER A 65 -35.14 17.14 49.04
C SER A 65 -34.96 17.72 50.44
N LEU A 66 -35.97 17.51 51.29
CA LEU A 66 -35.94 17.88 52.71
C LEU A 66 -35.63 16.63 53.55
N ASN A 67 -34.75 16.81 54.52
CA ASN A 67 -34.46 15.78 55.51
C ASN A 67 -35.39 15.96 56.72
N VAL A 68 -35.84 14.85 57.29
CA VAL A 68 -36.57 14.85 58.56
C VAL A 68 -35.56 15.08 59.68
N SER A 69 -35.70 16.20 60.40
CA SER A 69 -34.79 16.58 61.48
C SER A 69 -35.12 15.87 62.79
N SER A 70 -36.42 15.67 63.06
CA SER A 70 -36.89 14.85 64.18
C SER A 70 -38.35 14.41 63.97
N VAL A 71 -38.75 13.33 64.63
CA VAL A 71 -40.15 12.86 64.70
C VAL A 71 -40.48 12.60 66.16
N ASP A 72 -41.60 13.14 66.63
CA ASP A 72 -42.22 12.77 67.90
C ASP A 72 -43.56 12.06 67.62
N ASN A 73 -44.21 11.51 68.65
CA ASN A 73 -45.42 10.69 68.48
C ASN A 73 -46.57 11.41 67.77
N ASP A 74 -46.56 12.76 67.73
CA ASP A 74 -47.64 13.58 67.20
C ASP A 74 -47.17 14.55 66.09
N TYR A 75 -45.85 14.65 65.79
CA TYR A 75 -45.29 15.64 64.86
C TYR A 75 -44.04 15.16 64.10
N VAL A 76 -43.93 15.60 62.84
CA VAL A 76 -42.74 15.48 61.98
C VAL A 76 -42.13 16.86 61.79
N TYR A 77 -40.81 16.96 61.97
CA TYR A 77 -40.07 18.20 61.81
C TYR A 77 -39.14 18.09 60.61
N LEU A 78 -39.19 19.07 59.70
CA LEU A 78 -38.34 19.16 58.52
C LEU A 78 -37.57 20.47 58.55
N ASP A 79 -36.26 20.40 58.36
CA ASP A 79 -35.42 21.59 58.36
C ASP A 79 -35.04 21.99 56.95
N TRP A 80 -35.13 23.29 56.69
CA TRP A 80 -34.77 23.89 55.42
C TRP A 80 -33.91 25.13 55.62
N THR A 81 -32.75 25.13 55.00
CA THR A 81 -31.87 26.30 54.88
C THR A 81 -31.96 26.82 53.45
N PRO A 82 -32.63 27.97 53.19
CA PRO A 82 -32.77 28.51 51.85
C PRO A 82 -31.42 28.79 51.19
N GLY A 83 -31.16 28.13 50.06
CA GLY A 83 -29.91 28.25 49.32
C GLY A 83 -29.84 29.50 48.43
N LYS A 84 -28.66 29.74 47.85
CA LYS A 84 -28.38 30.91 46.99
C LYS A 84 -29.40 31.06 45.86
N THR A 85 -29.78 29.98 45.20
CA THR A 85 -30.74 29.96 44.08
C THR A 85 -32.13 30.48 44.48
N VAL A 86 -32.57 30.23 45.72
CA VAL A 86 -33.86 30.68 46.25
C VAL A 86 -33.79 32.19 46.56
N THR A 87 -32.68 32.64 47.14
CA THR A 87 -32.48 34.03 47.58
C THR A 87 -31.89 34.96 46.52
N GLN A 88 -31.68 34.49 45.27
CA GLN A 88 -31.00 35.28 44.23
C GLN A 88 -31.88 36.38 43.61
N VAL A 89 -33.21 36.22 43.65
CA VAL A 89 -34.18 37.18 43.10
C VAL A 89 -34.99 37.78 44.24
N TYR A 90 -34.99 39.11 44.39
CA TYR A 90 -35.84 39.78 45.38
C TYR A 90 -37.31 39.75 44.93
N GLY A 91 -38.22 39.53 45.87
CA GLY A 91 -39.66 39.51 45.61
C GLY A 91 -40.37 38.33 46.27
N LYS A 92 -41.59 38.07 45.79
CA LYS A 92 -42.43 36.95 46.25
C LYS A 92 -41.85 35.63 45.77
N ILE A 93 -41.86 34.64 46.65
CA ILE A 93 -41.55 33.25 46.34
C ILE A 93 -42.71 32.39 46.84
N GLU A 94 -43.20 31.51 45.99
CA GLU A 94 -44.16 30.48 46.39
C GLU A 94 -43.42 29.23 46.81
N ILE A 95 -43.85 28.59 47.90
CA ILE A 95 -43.26 27.35 48.43
C ILE A 95 -44.34 26.31 48.70
N GLN A 96 -44.04 25.04 48.45
CA GLN A 96 -44.92 23.91 48.74
C GLN A 96 -44.08 22.73 49.26
N VAL A 97 -44.45 22.19 50.42
CA VAL A 97 -43.87 20.96 50.96
C VAL A 97 -44.70 19.78 50.47
N TYR A 98 -44.06 18.73 49.97
CA TYR A 98 -44.75 17.53 49.56
C TYR A 98 -43.96 16.26 49.89
N ALA A 99 -44.69 15.19 50.25
CA ALA A 99 -44.14 13.88 50.55
C ALA A 99 -44.62 12.84 49.54
N VAL A 100 -43.76 11.90 49.17
CA VAL A 100 -44.11 10.75 48.33
C VAL A 100 -43.58 9.45 48.92
N LYS A 101 -44.34 8.38 48.76
CA LYS A 101 -43.96 7.01 49.14
C LYS A 101 -43.89 6.17 47.88
N LYS A 102 -42.77 5.46 47.66
CA LYS A 102 -42.51 4.69 46.44
C LYS A 102 -42.16 3.23 46.75
N VAL A 103 -42.61 2.32 45.89
CA VAL A 103 -42.18 0.91 45.84
C VAL A 103 -41.79 0.61 44.40
N GLU A 104 -40.59 0.08 44.18
CA GLU A 104 -40.05 -0.24 42.84
C GLU A 104 -40.18 0.93 41.84
N ASN A 105 -39.82 2.14 42.29
CA ASN A 105 -39.93 3.40 41.54
C ASN A 105 -41.35 3.92 41.20
N VAL A 106 -42.43 3.24 41.59
CA VAL A 106 -43.81 3.71 41.43
C VAL A 106 -44.30 4.46 42.67
N ILE A 107 -44.89 5.65 42.51
CA ILE A 107 -45.48 6.42 43.63
C ILE A 107 -46.79 5.76 44.05
N ILE A 108 -46.80 5.20 45.26
CA ILE A 108 -47.97 4.51 45.83
C ILE A 108 -48.76 5.40 46.79
N SER A 109 -48.19 6.51 47.27
CA SER A 109 -48.89 7.50 48.07
C SER A 109 -48.21 8.87 48.00
N GLN A 110 -49.00 9.94 48.10
CA GLN A 110 -48.49 11.31 48.10
C GLN A 110 -49.26 12.22 49.05
N TRP A 111 -48.56 13.17 49.66
CA TRP A 111 -49.13 14.17 50.57
C TRP A 111 -48.51 15.54 50.29
N PRO A 112 -49.20 16.42 49.54
CA PRO A 112 -48.75 17.80 49.34
C PRO A 112 -49.44 18.77 50.32
N THR A 113 -48.74 19.87 50.68
CA THR A 113 -49.33 21.05 51.32
C THR A 113 -50.04 21.93 50.30
N ILE A 114 -50.82 22.91 50.77
CA ILE A 114 -51.23 24.04 49.93
C ILE A 114 -50.00 24.95 49.74
N PRO A 115 -49.73 25.45 48.52
CA PRO A 115 -48.65 26.41 48.31
C PRO A 115 -48.82 27.66 49.17
N ALA A 116 -47.71 28.18 49.69
CA ALA A 116 -47.69 29.36 50.54
C ALA A 116 -46.65 30.36 50.05
N VAL A 117 -46.91 31.66 50.22
CA VAL A 117 -46.03 32.72 49.74
C VAL A 117 -45.17 33.25 50.86
N ILE A 118 -43.87 33.37 50.60
CA ILE A 118 -42.85 34.04 51.42
C ILE A 118 -42.18 35.17 50.61
N TYR A 119 -41.40 36.02 51.27
CA TYR A 119 -40.81 37.21 50.66
C TYR A 119 -39.29 37.27 50.83
N VAL A 120 -38.59 37.66 49.77
CA VAL A 120 -37.16 37.98 49.78
C VAL A 120 -36.97 39.48 49.55
N GLU A 121 -36.37 40.17 50.53
CA GLU A 121 -36.09 41.60 50.52
C GLU A 121 -34.73 41.92 49.87
N LYS A 122 -34.60 43.13 49.34
CA LYS A 122 -33.41 43.60 48.63
C LYS A 122 -32.29 43.97 49.62
N SER A 123 -31.10 43.40 49.44
CA SER A 123 -29.91 43.76 50.23
C SER A 123 -29.36 45.15 49.87
N LEU A 124 -28.81 45.84 50.88
CA LEU A 124 -28.26 47.19 50.77
C LEU A 124 -26.85 47.25 50.13
N ASN A 125 -26.23 46.09 49.84
CA ASN A 125 -24.88 46.04 49.25
C ASN A 125 -24.77 44.90 48.21
N PRO A 126 -25.10 45.14 46.93
CA PRO A 126 -25.10 44.10 45.90
C PRO A 126 -23.68 43.83 45.37
N GLN A 127 -23.14 42.64 45.63
CA GLN A 127 -21.95 42.15 44.93
C GLN A 127 -22.32 41.78 43.48
N ALA A 128 -21.44 42.09 42.52
CA ALA A 128 -21.67 41.84 41.10
C ALA A 128 -21.76 40.34 40.79
N ILE A 129 -22.77 39.97 40.00
CA ILE A 129 -23.07 38.59 39.60
C ILE A 129 -22.14 38.22 38.44
N THR A 130 -21.20 37.30 38.68
CA THR A 130 -20.40 36.69 37.61
C THR A 130 -21.30 35.85 36.70
N GLN A 131 -21.22 36.11 35.40
CA GLN A 131 -21.88 35.39 34.31
C GLN A 131 -21.73 33.87 34.50
N VAL A 132 -22.80 33.10 34.24
CA VAL A 132 -22.78 31.63 34.34
C VAL A 132 -21.70 31.10 33.40
N VAL A 133 -20.56 30.72 33.97
CA VAL A 133 -19.46 30.08 33.27
C VAL A 133 -19.94 28.66 32.94
N PRO A 134 -19.98 28.24 31.67
CA PRO A 134 -20.30 26.86 31.31
C PRO A 134 -19.39 25.94 32.13
N THR A 135 -19.95 24.86 32.68
CA THR A 135 -19.16 23.98 33.54
C THR A 135 -17.93 23.48 32.78
N VAL A 136 -16.84 23.21 33.50
CA VAL A 136 -15.59 22.71 32.92
C VAL A 136 -15.86 21.52 31.97
N ILE A 137 -16.86 20.69 32.29
CA ILE A 137 -17.34 19.57 31.46
C ILE A 137 -17.94 20.02 30.13
N GLU A 138 -18.77 21.07 30.09
CA GLU A 138 -19.37 21.60 28.86
C GLU A 138 -18.31 22.27 27.96
N GLN A 139 -17.34 22.98 28.54
CA GLN A 139 -16.21 23.54 27.78
C GLN A 139 -15.29 22.43 27.22
N TYR A 140 -15.09 21.35 27.97
CA TYR A 140 -14.36 20.18 27.48
C TYR A 140 -15.12 19.44 26.39
N LEU A 141 -16.43 19.29 26.51
CA LEU A 141 -17.26 18.65 25.49
C LEU A 141 -17.26 19.46 24.18
N ASP A 142 -17.39 20.78 24.27
CA ASP A 142 -17.36 21.68 23.12
C ASP A 142 -15.96 21.70 22.46
N ARG A 143 -14.89 21.66 23.27
CA ARG A 143 -13.51 21.53 22.78
C ARG A 143 -13.24 20.18 22.11
N MET A 144 -13.83 19.09 22.62
CA MET A 144 -13.75 17.74 22.03
C MET A 144 -14.48 17.65 20.70
N ILE A 145 -15.69 18.18 20.62
CA ILE A 145 -16.46 18.27 19.37
C ILE A 145 -15.66 19.08 18.36
N THR A 146 -15.14 20.25 18.75
CA THR A 146 -14.31 21.09 17.87
C THR A 146 -13.05 20.38 17.38
N LEU A 147 -12.35 19.62 18.23
CA LEU A 147 -11.13 18.90 17.85
C LEU A 147 -11.44 17.70 16.93
N LYS A 148 -12.52 16.96 17.20
CA LYS A 148 -13.02 15.89 16.32
C LYS A 148 -13.41 16.46 14.96
N ASP A 149 -14.21 17.52 14.93
CA ASP A 149 -14.67 18.15 13.70
C ASP A 149 -13.50 18.76 12.91
N SER A 150 -12.49 19.32 13.59
CA SER A 150 -11.26 19.81 12.94
C SER A 150 -10.41 18.68 12.37
N ALA A 151 -10.35 17.52 13.03
CA ALA A 151 -9.65 16.33 12.54
C ALA A 151 -10.39 15.71 11.35
N GLU A 152 -11.72 15.62 11.40
CA GLU A 152 -12.57 15.16 10.30
C GLU A 152 -12.50 16.11 9.10
N ALA A 153 -12.50 17.43 9.30
CA ALA A 153 -12.29 18.41 8.24
C ALA A 153 -10.88 18.33 7.62
N SER A 154 -9.85 18.08 8.43
CA SER A 154 -8.47 17.89 7.95
C SER A 154 -8.30 16.58 7.17
N ALA A 155 -8.97 15.51 7.61
CA ALA A 155 -9.01 14.23 6.88
C ALA A 155 -9.78 14.36 5.55
N THR A 156 -10.90 15.10 5.57
CA THR A 156 -11.73 15.35 4.38
C THR A 156 -10.96 16.16 3.34
N SER A 157 -10.32 17.27 3.72
CA SER A 157 -9.49 18.09 2.82
C SER A 157 -8.26 17.33 2.28
N SER A 158 -7.67 16.43 3.07
CA SER A 158 -6.59 15.54 2.60
C SER A 158 -7.09 14.49 1.60
N ALA A 159 -8.27 13.91 1.83
CA ALA A 159 -8.91 12.98 0.90
C ALA A 159 -9.32 13.67 -0.41
N GLU A 160 -9.84 14.90 -0.34
CA GLU A 160 -10.14 15.74 -1.52
C GLU A 160 -8.87 16.10 -2.31
N SER A 161 -7.76 16.37 -1.61
CA SER A 161 -6.46 16.61 -2.25
C SER A 161 -5.93 15.35 -2.95
N ALA A 162 -6.10 14.17 -2.35
CA ALA A 162 -5.75 12.89 -2.97
C ALA A 162 -6.64 12.56 -4.18
N ALA A 163 -7.95 12.80 -4.07
CA ALA A 163 -8.89 12.64 -5.18
C ALA A 163 -8.58 13.61 -6.33
N THR A 164 -8.15 14.84 -6.02
CA THR A 164 -7.71 15.84 -7.01
C THR A 164 -6.42 15.39 -7.71
N ALA A 165 -5.45 14.86 -6.98
CA ALA A 165 -4.21 14.33 -7.55
C ALA A 165 -4.48 13.10 -8.45
N LEU A 166 -5.38 12.20 -8.05
CA LEU A 166 -5.82 11.07 -8.86
C LEU A 166 -6.56 11.54 -10.13
N ALA A 167 -7.43 12.55 -10.01
CA ALA A 167 -8.12 13.14 -11.16
C ALA A 167 -7.14 13.80 -12.15
N GLN A 168 -6.13 14.52 -11.64
CA GLN A 168 -5.06 15.10 -12.46
C GLN A 168 -4.21 14.02 -13.15
N ALA A 169 -3.91 12.93 -12.46
CA ALA A 169 -3.20 11.78 -13.04
C ALA A 169 -4.03 11.11 -14.15
N ASN A 170 -5.32 10.87 -13.91
CA ASN A 170 -6.23 10.31 -14.92
C ASN A 170 -6.41 11.23 -16.13
N PHE A 171 -6.44 12.54 -15.91
CA PHE A 171 -6.47 13.53 -16.99
C PHE A 171 -5.18 13.50 -17.82
N ALA A 172 -4.02 13.37 -17.17
CA ALA A 172 -2.73 13.23 -17.85
C ALA A 172 -2.64 11.93 -18.67
N ILE A 173 -3.17 10.82 -18.15
CA ILE A 173 -3.28 9.54 -18.88
C ILE A 173 -4.16 9.70 -20.12
N ALA A 174 -5.34 10.32 -19.98
CA ALA A 174 -6.25 10.57 -21.11
C ALA A 174 -5.62 11.47 -22.18
N ALA A 175 -4.93 12.55 -21.79
CA ALA A 175 -4.24 13.44 -22.71
C ALA A 175 -3.08 12.74 -23.46
N ALA A 176 -2.40 11.80 -22.79
CA ALA A 176 -1.37 10.99 -23.43
C ALA A 176 -1.98 9.98 -24.42
N SER A 177 -3.13 9.36 -24.10
CA SER A 177 -3.86 8.48 -25.02
C SER A 177 -4.36 9.23 -26.27
N GLU A 178 -4.84 10.47 -26.12
CA GLU A 178 -5.20 11.33 -27.27
C GLU A 178 -3.98 11.66 -28.13
N SER A 179 -2.82 11.89 -27.51
CA SER A 179 -1.57 12.13 -28.23
C SER A 179 -1.11 10.92 -29.04
N VAL A 180 -1.28 9.70 -28.51
CA VAL A 180 -1.04 8.43 -29.22
C VAL A 180 -1.99 8.30 -30.41
N ALA A 181 -3.28 8.61 -30.24
CA ALA A 181 -4.27 8.57 -31.31
C ALA A 181 -3.93 9.56 -32.45
N ALA A 182 -3.52 10.79 -32.09
CA ALA A 182 -3.09 11.80 -33.05
C ALA A 182 -1.83 11.37 -33.84
N ALA A 183 -0.85 10.76 -33.16
CA ALA A 183 0.36 10.25 -33.79
C ALA A 183 0.05 9.08 -34.76
N ASN A 184 -0.84 8.15 -34.36
CA ASN A 184 -1.30 7.07 -35.23
C ASN A 184 -2.01 7.61 -36.48
N PHE A 185 -2.88 8.60 -36.33
CA PHE A 185 -3.55 9.25 -37.45
C PHE A 185 -2.55 9.95 -38.40
N ALA A 186 -1.55 10.63 -37.86
CA ALA A 186 -0.47 11.22 -38.65
C ALA A 186 0.33 10.16 -39.44
N GLY A 187 0.62 9.00 -38.82
CA GLY A 187 1.26 7.87 -39.49
C GLY A 187 0.42 7.28 -40.64
N ILE A 188 -0.90 7.19 -40.46
CA ILE A 188 -1.83 6.79 -41.54
C ILE A 188 -1.78 7.79 -42.71
N LYS A 189 -1.84 9.09 -42.41
CA LYS A 189 -1.76 10.14 -43.44
C LYS A 189 -0.42 10.14 -44.18
N ALA A 190 0.68 9.87 -43.48
CA ALA A 190 1.99 9.70 -44.10
C ALA A 190 2.03 8.48 -45.04
N ASN A 191 1.43 7.34 -44.66
CA ASN A 191 1.32 6.18 -45.55
C ASN A 191 0.46 6.49 -46.79
N GLU A 192 -0.69 7.14 -46.63
CA GLU A 192 -1.53 7.56 -47.76
C GLU A 192 -0.76 8.48 -48.72
N ALA A 193 0.01 9.43 -48.19
CA ALA A 193 0.86 10.32 -48.98
C ALA A 193 1.98 9.56 -49.72
N SER A 194 2.61 8.57 -49.07
CA SER A 194 3.63 7.72 -49.70
C SER A 194 3.05 6.92 -50.87
N SER A 195 1.91 6.25 -50.67
CA SER A 195 1.23 5.48 -51.72
C SER A 195 0.78 6.35 -52.91
N ALA A 196 0.34 7.58 -52.63
CA ALA A 196 0.00 8.55 -53.68
C ALA A 196 1.24 8.99 -54.46
N ALA A 197 2.36 9.23 -53.78
CA ALA A 197 3.64 9.57 -54.41
C ALA A 197 4.17 8.41 -55.28
N GLU A 198 4.09 7.16 -54.81
CA GLU A 198 4.45 5.96 -55.58
C GLU A 198 3.61 5.81 -56.85
N SER A 199 2.29 6.01 -56.73
CA SER A 199 1.38 5.97 -57.87
C SER A 199 1.69 7.07 -58.89
N SER A 200 2.11 8.26 -58.41
CA SER A 200 2.53 9.38 -59.25
C SER A 200 3.86 9.09 -59.97
N ALA A 201 4.85 8.52 -59.27
CA ALA A 201 6.13 8.11 -59.85
C ALA A 201 5.96 7.01 -60.91
N ALA A 202 5.08 6.03 -60.66
CA ALA A 202 4.72 4.99 -61.63
C ALA A 202 4.06 5.59 -62.88
N SER A 203 3.13 6.54 -62.69
CA SER A 203 2.47 7.25 -63.80
C SER A 203 3.46 8.07 -64.62
N ALA A 204 4.40 8.75 -63.97
CA ALA A 204 5.48 9.49 -64.62
C ALA A 204 6.42 8.56 -65.41
N SER A 205 6.74 7.38 -64.88
CA SER A 205 7.56 6.37 -65.56
C SER A 205 6.88 5.86 -66.85
N ILE A 206 5.57 5.62 -66.81
CA ILE A 206 4.78 5.27 -67.99
C ILE A 206 4.79 6.42 -69.02
N ALA A 207 4.71 7.68 -68.56
CA ALA A 207 4.78 8.83 -69.44
C ALA A 207 6.15 8.98 -70.12
N ILE A 208 7.25 8.73 -69.39
CA ILE A 208 8.62 8.69 -69.94
C ILE A 208 8.73 7.62 -71.02
N GLN A 209 8.19 6.42 -70.77
CA GLN A 209 8.22 5.33 -71.75
C GLN A 209 7.44 5.69 -73.02
N LYS A 210 6.20 6.19 -72.87
CA LYS A 210 5.38 6.64 -74.01
C LYS A 210 6.03 7.77 -74.80
N ALA A 211 6.68 8.70 -74.12
CA ALA A 211 7.46 9.75 -74.78
C ALA A 211 8.65 9.16 -75.53
N GLY A 212 9.35 8.18 -74.96
CA GLY A 212 10.41 7.43 -75.65
C GLY A 212 9.92 6.74 -76.93
N ASP A 213 8.80 6.03 -76.85
CA ASP A 213 8.18 5.34 -77.99
C ASP A 213 7.74 6.32 -79.09
N ALA A 214 7.18 7.48 -78.68
CA ALA A 214 6.80 8.55 -79.60
C ALA A 214 8.01 9.19 -80.29
N SER A 215 9.10 9.44 -79.55
CA SER A 215 10.37 9.93 -80.11
C SER A 215 10.96 8.93 -81.11
N GLY A 216 10.96 7.63 -80.78
CA GLY A 216 11.38 6.58 -81.70
C GLY A 216 10.54 6.52 -82.98
N SER A 217 9.23 6.64 -82.85
CA SER A 217 8.30 6.69 -83.99
C SER A 217 8.52 7.94 -84.86
N ALA A 218 8.78 9.09 -84.24
CA ALA A 218 9.09 10.34 -84.94
C ALA A 218 10.43 10.26 -85.70
N ASN A 219 11.45 9.62 -85.13
CA ASN A 219 12.72 9.36 -85.84
C ASN A 219 12.51 8.52 -87.09
N ILE A 220 11.77 7.41 -86.98
CA ILE A 220 11.45 6.53 -88.13
C ILE A 220 10.69 7.32 -89.22
N ALA A 221 9.73 8.16 -88.82
CA ALA A 221 8.98 9.01 -89.75
C ALA A 221 9.87 10.07 -90.43
N SER A 222 10.78 10.69 -89.68
CA SER A 222 11.74 11.68 -90.19
C SER A 222 12.73 11.06 -91.20
N GLU A 223 13.27 9.89 -90.90
CA GLU A 223 14.14 9.12 -91.80
C GLU A 223 13.41 8.69 -93.08
N SER A 224 12.17 8.23 -92.94
CA SER A 224 11.32 7.83 -94.07
C SER A 224 10.97 9.02 -94.96
N ALA A 225 10.64 10.18 -94.37
CA ALA A 225 10.35 11.42 -95.10
C ALA A 225 11.59 11.95 -95.82
N SER A 226 12.77 11.91 -95.19
CA SER A 226 14.05 12.31 -95.79
C SER A 226 14.43 11.40 -96.98
N THR A 227 14.18 10.10 -96.83
CA THR A 227 14.38 9.12 -97.92
C THR A 227 13.42 9.41 -99.09
N ALA A 228 12.14 9.68 -98.81
CA ALA A 228 11.16 10.04 -99.82
C ALA A 228 11.52 11.35 -100.53
N ALA A 229 12.00 12.37 -99.81
CA ALA A 229 12.48 13.62 -100.38
C ALA A 229 13.67 13.41 -101.33
N THR A 230 14.62 12.56 -100.93
CA THR A 230 15.77 12.19 -101.78
C THR A 230 15.31 11.50 -103.06
N LYS A 231 14.41 10.51 -102.95
CA LYS A 231 13.86 9.78 -104.10
C LYS A 231 13.04 10.68 -105.03
N ALA A 232 12.29 11.63 -104.49
CA ALA A 232 11.58 12.63 -105.30
C ALA A 232 12.56 13.53 -106.07
N GLY A 233 13.65 13.97 -105.45
CA GLY A 233 14.71 14.73 -106.12
C GLY A 233 15.39 13.94 -107.25
N GLU A 234 15.72 12.67 -107.02
CA GLU A 234 16.23 11.76 -108.06
C GLU A 234 15.26 11.61 -109.24
N ALA A 235 13.95 11.52 -108.96
CA ALA A 235 12.91 11.45 -109.99
C ALA A 235 12.79 12.76 -110.79
N THR A 236 12.93 13.92 -110.14
CA THR A 236 12.98 15.22 -110.83
C THR A 236 14.18 15.32 -111.77
N VAL A 237 15.36 14.87 -111.35
CA VAL A 237 16.56 14.81 -112.21
C VAL A 237 16.32 13.89 -113.41
N SER A 238 15.78 12.69 -113.17
CA SER A 238 15.47 11.71 -114.22
C SER A 238 14.45 12.26 -115.23
N ALA A 239 13.45 13.02 -114.76
CA ALA A 239 12.46 13.66 -115.63
C ALA A 239 13.07 14.80 -116.46
N ALA A 240 14.01 15.57 -115.90
CA ALA A 240 14.75 16.60 -116.63
C ALA A 240 15.66 16.00 -117.71
N GLU A 241 16.34 14.88 -117.41
CA GLU A 241 17.14 14.13 -118.40
C GLU A 241 16.28 13.58 -119.55
N ALA A 242 15.07 13.09 -119.25
CA ALA A 242 14.11 12.64 -120.26
C ALA A 242 13.60 13.81 -121.13
N LEU A 243 13.36 14.99 -120.54
CA LEU A 243 12.99 16.20 -121.28
C LEU A 243 14.11 16.63 -122.25
N SER A 244 15.36 16.71 -121.79
CA SER A 244 16.51 17.04 -122.66
C SER A 244 16.72 16.00 -123.77
N SER A 245 16.48 14.73 -123.48
CA SER A 245 16.50 13.67 -124.50
C SER A 245 15.41 13.87 -125.56
N SER A 246 14.21 14.29 -125.13
CA SER A 246 13.10 14.63 -126.03
C SER A 246 13.40 15.87 -126.89
N GLU A 247 13.96 16.94 -126.31
CA GLU A 247 14.40 18.14 -127.04
C GLU A 247 15.45 17.80 -128.12
N THR A 248 16.37 16.89 -127.78
CA THR A 248 17.35 16.35 -128.74
C THR A 248 16.66 15.61 -129.89
N ALA A 249 15.64 14.79 -129.60
CA ALA A 249 14.86 14.09 -130.61
C ALA A 249 14.07 15.05 -131.52
N ILE A 250 13.49 16.12 -130.96
CA ILE A 250 12.81 17.19 -131.72
C ILE A 250 13.79 17.90 -132.66
N SER A 251 15.01 18.19 -132.18
CA SER A 251 16.07 18.77 -133.00
C SER A 251 16.45 17.85 -134.17
N LYS A 252 16.61 16.55 -133.92
CA LYS A 252 16.87 15.55 -134.97
C LYS A 252 15.73 15.41 -135.98
N ALA A 253 14.48 15.53 -135.54
CA ALA A 253 13.32 15.58 -136.45
C ALA A 253 13.37 16.84 -137.35
N SER A 254 13.80 17.98 -136.81
CA SER A 254 13.97 19.23 -137.56
C SER A 254 15.09 19.14 -138.62
N GLU A 255 16.19 18.46 -138.31
CA GLU A 255 17.26 18.14 -139.28
C GLU A 255 16.76 17.24 -140.43
N SER A 256 15.87 16.29 -140.13
CA SER A 256 15.23 15.43 -141.14
C SER A 256 14.28 16.23 -142.06
N LEU A 257 13.56 17.22 -141.52
CA LEU A 257 12.72 18.15 -142.30
C LEU A 257 13.56 19.03 -143.24
N ALA A 258 14.72 19.50 -142.81
CA ALA A 258 15.66 20.22 -143.68
C ALA A 258 16.18 19.33 -144.82
N SER A 259 16.45 18.05 -144.54
CA SER A 259 16.85 17.05 -145.54
C SER A 259 15.72 16.78 -146.56
N GLN A 260 14.46 16.84 -146.12
CA GLN A 260 13.26 16.72 -146.97
C GLN A 260 13.06 17.95 -147.89
N GLN A 261 13.36 19.16 -147.42
CA GLN A 261 13.32 20.37 -148.26
C GLN A 261 14.37 20.31 -149.38
N ALA A 262 15.57 19.81 -149.07
CA ALA A 262 16.61 19.55 -150.07
C ALA A 262 16.15 18.52 -151.13
N ALA A 263 15.43 17.47 -150.73
CA ALA A 263 14.84 16.50 -151.65
C ALA A 263 13.70 17.09 -152.50
N SER A 264 12.96 18.08 -151.97
CA SER A 264 11.90 18.79 -152.69
C SER A 264 12.45 19.75 -153.75
N SER A 265 13.60 20.38 -153.49
CA SER A 265 14.34 21.12 -154.52
C SER A 265 14.82 20.20 -155.64
N ALA A 266 15.35 19.02 -155.30
CA ALA A 266 15.72 18.01 -156.29
C ALA A 266 14.52 17.52 -157.13
N LYS A 267 13.31 17.48 -156.56
CA LYS A 267 12.05 17.22 -157.29
C LYS A 267 11.74 18.33 -158.29
N SER A 268 11.88 19.61 -157.92
CA SER A 268 11.67 20.74 -158.84
C SER A 268 12.66 20.74 -160.01
N ASP A 269 13.92 20.36 -159.75
CA ASP A 269 14.94 20.20 -160.80
C ASP A 269 14.59 19.07 -161.77
N ALA A 270 14.02 17.97 -161.26
CA ALA A 270 13.53 16.86 -162.09
C ALA A 270 12.28 17.24 -162.92
N GLU A 271 11.39 18.08 -162.38
CA GLU A 271 10.23 18.62 -163.12
C GLU A 271 10.65 19.62 -164.21
N ALA A 272 11.73 20.39 -164.01
CA ALA A 272 12.32 21.24 -165.04
C ALA A 272 12.94 20.43 -166.18
N ALA A 273 13.60 19.30 -165.86
CA ALA A 273 14.14 18.37 -166.86
C ALA A 273 13.04 17.70 -167.71
N LYS A 274 11.86 17.47 -167.14
CA LYS A 274 10.66 16.93 -167.82
C LYS A 274 10.11 17.88 -168.90
N LEU A 275 10.17 19.20 -168.69
CA LEU A 275 9.64 20.20 -169.64
C LEU A 275 10.55 20.35 -170.88
N ALA A 276 11.87 20.21 -170.71
CA ALA A 276 12.84 20.21 -171.81
C ALA A 276 12.74 18.97 -172.71
N ALA A 277 12.27 17.84 -172.16
CA ALA A 277 12.12 16.58 -172.89
C ALA A 277 10.86 16.52 -173.80
N GLN A 278 9.90 17.45 -173.67
CA GLN A 278 8.62 17.42 -174.40
C GLN A 278 8.69 17.86 -175.87
N THR A 279 9.85 18.29 -176.39
CA THR A 279 10.03 18.70 -177.79
C THR A 279 10.77 17.66 -178.66
N ALA A 280 11.09 16.46 -178.15
CA ALA A 280 11.64 15.36 -178.96
C ALA A 280 10.95 14.01 -178.66
N GLN A 281 10.63 13.28 -179.73
CA GLN A 281 9.67 12.18 -179.83
C GLN A 281 10.15 10.82 -179.27
N GLY A 282 9.29 10.14 -178.48
CA GLY A 282 9.08 8.67 -178.46
C GLY A 282 10.00 7.75 -177.61
N LEU A 283 9.41 7.19 -176.52
CA LEU A 283 9.78 6.01 -175.69
C LEU A 283 10.50 6.26 -174.33
N SER A 284 9.75 6.18 -173.20
CA SER A 284 10.11 5.37 -172.01
C SER A 284 9.03 5.43 -170.91
N GLU A 285 8.37 4.30 -170.64
CA GLU A 285 7.39 4.08 -169.55
C GLU A 285 8.08 3.92 -168.16
N GLN A 286 9.40 3.70 -168.10
CA GLN A 286 10.15 3.50 -166.84
C GLN A 286 10.35 4.79 -166.01
N ALA A 287 10.40 5.97 -166.65
CA ALA A 287 10.56 7.24 -165.96
C ALA A 287 9.29 7.65 -165.18
N ARG A 288 8.11 7.15 -165.59
CA ARG A 288 6.83 7.39 -164.92
C ARG A 288 6.70 6.55 -163.65
N GLU A 289 7.08 5.27 -163.67
CA GLU A 289 7.04 4.39 -162.49
C GLU A 289 8.04 4.81 -161.40
N ALA A 290 9.27 5.20 -161.77
CA ALA A 290 10.26 5.66 -160.80
C ALA A 290 9.84 6.96 -160.07
N SER A 291 9.20 7.90 -160.79
CA SER A 291 8.68 9.14 -160.22
C SER A 291 7.50 8.90 -159.25
N VAL A 292 6.62 7.94 -159.56
CA VAL A 292 5.49 7.56 -158.70
C VAL A 292 5.99 6.83 -157.44
N ILE A 293 6.98 5.94 -157.55
CA ILE A 293 7.58 5.26 -156.39
C ILE A 293 8.26 6.26 -155.45
N ALA A 294 9.02 7.22 -155.98
CA ALA A 294 9.66 8.26 -155.19
C ALA A 294 8.65 9.18 -154.48
N LYS A 295 7.53 9.51 -155.14
CA LYS A 295 6.42 10.27 -154.54
C LYS A 295 5.78 9.51 -153.38
N THR A 296 5.41 8.25 -153.58
CA THR A 296 4.77 7.42 -152.54
C THR A 296 5.71 7.19 -151.35
N ALA A 297 7.01 7.01 -151.58
CA ALA A 297 8.01 6.91 -150.52
C ALA A 297 8.14 8.22 -149.71
N ALA A 298 8.10 9.37 -150.38
CA ALA A 298 8.14 10.68 -149.71
C ALA A 298 6.85 10.96 -148.91
N GLU A 299 5.68 10.61 -149.44
CA GLU A 299 4.39 10.74 -148.74
C GLU A 299 4.32 9.81 -147.52
N THR A 300 4.84 8.59 -147.64
CA THR A 300 4.93 7.63 -146.51
C THR A 300 5.89 8.15 -145.44
N ALA A 301 7.08 8.63 -145.82
CA ALA A 301 8.05 9.19 -144.89
C ALA A 301 7.51 10.45 -144.18
N ASN A 302 6.73 11.30 -144.88
CA ASN A 302 6.09 12.47 -144.28
C ASN A 302 5.06 12.08 -143.21
N GLY A 303 4.19 11.11 -143.51
CA GLY A 303 3.22 10.60 -142.53
C GLY A 303 3.88 9.95 -141.31
N THR A 304 4.98 9.22 -141.50
CA THR A 304 5.76 8.65 -140.39
C THR A 304 6.47 9.72 -139.56
N ALA A 305 7.02 10.76 -140.19
CA ALA A 305 7.69 11.87 -139.49
C ALA A 305 6.70 12.73 -138.68
N GLU A 306 5.53 13.07 -139.25
CA GLU A 306 4.45 13.76 -138.53
C GLU A 306 3.94 12.91 -137.35
N GLY A 307 3.84 11.58 -137.54
CA GLY A 307 3.50 10.64 -136.46
C GLY A 307 4.52 10.65 -135.32
N HIS A 308 5.82 10.64 -135.64
CA HIS A 308 6.89 10.69 -134.63
C HIS A 308 6.98 12.05 -133.92
N ALA A 309 6.81 13.16 -134.63
CA ALA A 309 6.83 14.50 -134.03
C ALA A 309 5.66 14.72 -133.06
N ASN A 310 4.45 14.27 -133.43
CA ASN A 310 3.28 14.34 -132.56
C ASN A 310 3.43 13.43 -131.34
N ALA A 311 3.96 12.21 -131.50
CA ALA A 311 4.24 11.31 -130.38
C ALA A 311 5.27 11.91 -129.42
N ALA A 312 6.36 12.52 -129.93
CA ALA A 312 7.37 13.17 -129.13
C ALA A 312 6.83 14.40 -128.37
N GLY A 313 5.99 15.23 -129.00
CA GLY A 313 5.33 16.38 -128.35
C GLY A 313 4.38 15.96 -127.22
N VAL A 314 3.61 14.89 -127.42
CA VAL A 314 2.75 14.30 -126.37
C VAL A 314 3.60 13.76 -125.21
N SER A 315 4.68 13.04 -125.50
CA SER A 315 5.60 12.54 -124.46
C SER A 315 6.32 13.66 -123.70
N ALA A 316 6.70 14.75 -124.37
CA ALA A 316 7.29 15.93 -123.71
C ALA A 316 6.29 16.62 -122.76
N GLY A 317 5.03 16.77 -123.18
CA GLY A 317 3.97 17.30 -122.33
C GLY A 317 3.68 16.43 -121.10
N GLN A 318 3.68 15.10 -121.28
CA GLN A 318 3.52 14.13 -120.18
C GLN A 318 4.72 14.15 -119.22
N ALA A 319 5.94 14.26 -119.73
CA ALA A 319 7.16 14.35 -118.93
C ALA A 319 7.22 15.67 -118.13
N ALA A 320 6.88 16.80 -118.74
CA ALA A 320 6.82 18.10 -118.06
C ALA A 320 5.75 18.11 -116.96
N GLY A 321 4.56 17.55 -117.22
CA GLY A 321 3.51 17.39 -116.20
C GLY A 321 3.92 16.48 -115.03
N SER A 322 4.65 15.40 -115.32
CA SER A 322 5.19 14.50 -114.31
C SER A 322 6.29 15.16 -113.47
N ALA A 323 7.16 15.98 -114.10
CA ALA A 323 8.21 16.74 -113.41
C ALA A 323 7.64 17.81 -112.47
N ALA A 324 6.60 18.54 -112.90
CA ALA A 324 5.90 19.51 -112.06
C ALA A 324 5.25 18.85 -110.84
N THR A 325 4.55 17.72 -111.04
CA THR A 325 3.95 16.92 -109.96
C THR A 325 5.02 16.40 -108.99
N ALA A 326 6.16 15.92 -109.49
CA ALA A 326 7.27 15.45 -108.65
C ALA A 326 7.88 16.57 -107.81
N GLY A 327 8.03 17.78 -108.37
CA GLY A 327 8.52 18.96 -107.65
C GLY A 327 7.59 19.40 -106.52
N GLU A 328 6.27 19.40 -106.74
CA GLU A 328 5.28 19.67 -105.69
C GLU A 328 5.36 18.63 -104.56
N GLN A 329 5.46 17.34 -104.92
CA GLN A 329 5.59 16.26 -103.94
C GLN A 329 6.91 16.31 -103.15
N ALA A 330 8.01 16.75 -103.75
CA ALA A 330 9.27 16.98 -103.05
C ALA A 330 9.15 18.10 -101.99
N GLY A 331 8.44 19.19 -102.32
CA GLY A 331 8.15 20.27 -101.36
C GLY A 331 7.27 19.82 -100.19
N VAL A 332 6.24 19.01 -100.48
CA VAL A 332 5.40 18.39 -99.44
C VAL A 332 6.21 17.45 -98.55
N ALA A 333 7.09 16.61 -99.14
CA ALA A 333 7.94 15.68 -98.38
C ALA A 333 8.93 16.42 -97.45
N SER A 334 9.56 17.50 -97.91
CA SER A 334 10.44 18.34 -97.10
C SER A 334 9.70 19.00 -95.92
N THR A 335 8.48 19.48 -96.16
CA THR A 335 7.61 20.03 -95.10
C THR A 335 7.29 18.96 -94.05
N LYS A 336 6.96 17.73 -94.48
CA LYS A 336 6.69 16.61 -93.59
C LYS A 336 7.90 16.16 -92.77
N ALA A 337 9.11 16.23 -93.34
CA ALA A 337 10.35 15.95 -92.60
C ALA A 337 10.57 16.98 -91.47
N ASN A 338 10.32 18.27 -91.74
CA ASN A 338 10.42 19.31 -90.71
C ASN A 338 9.36 19.16 -89.61
N GLU A 339 8.12 18.82 -89.97
CA GLU A 339 7.06 18.53 -89.00
C GLU A 339 7.41 17.33 -88.09
N ALA A 340 8.04 16.29 -88.64
CA ALA A 340 8.49 15.13 -87.87
C ALA A 340 9.61 15.48 -86.88
N GLU A 341 10.57 16.33 -87.27
CA GLU A 341 11.63 16.80 -86.36
C GLU A 341 11.08 17.68 -85.23
N GLN A 342 10.10 18.54 -85.52
CA GLN A 342 9.41 19.31 -84.47
C GLN A 342 8.65 18.40 -83.49
N ALA A 343 8.00 17.34 -83.99
CA ALA A 343 7.33 16.35 -83.14
C ALA A 343 8.31 15.59 -82.22
N LYS A 344 9.52 15.29 -82.71
CA LYS A 344 10.59 14.69 -81.92
C LYS A 344 11.06 15.60 -80.79
N ILE A 345 11.36 16.88 -81.08
CA ILE A 345 11.77 17.87 -80.08
C ILE A 345 10.69 18.03 -78.98
N ALA A 346 9.42 18.08 -79.38
CA ALA A 346 8.29 18.15 -78.45
C ALA A 346 8.22 16.89 -77.55
N SER A 347 8.48 15.71 -78.11
CA SER A 347 8.50 14.44 -77.39
C SER A 347 9.67 14.33 -76.40
N GLU A 348 10.87 14.78 -76.79
CA GLU A 348 12.04 14.85 -75.89
C GLU A 348 11.82 15.84 -74.74
N THR A 349 11.19 16.97 -75.03
CA THR A 349 10.78 17.95 -74.01
C THR A 349 9.78 17.33 -73.02
N ALA A 350 8.77 16.61 -73.52
CA ALA A 350 7.80 15.92 -72.67
C ALA A 350 8.46 14.85 -71.79
N LYS A 351 9.46 14.14 -72.30
CA LYS A 351 10.26 13.18 -71.53
C LYS A 351 11.00 13.84 -70.37
N GLY A 352 11.65 14.99 -70.61
CA GLY A 352 12.35 15.75 -69.55
C GLY A 352 11.42 16.27 -68.45
N LEU A 353 10.21 16.73 -68.83
CA LEU A 353 9.19 17.15 -67.88
C LEU A 353 8.66 15.98 -67.04
N ALA A 354 8.43 14.82 -67.66
CA ALA A 354 8.00 13.61 -66.95
C ALA A 354 9.09 13.08 -65.99
N GLU A 355 10.37 13.17 -66.36
CA GLU A 355 11.49 12.83 -65.48
C GLU A 355 11.59 13.77 -64.27
N THR A 356 11.38 15.07 -64.49
CA THR A 356 11.31 16.05 -63.39
C THR A 356 10.16 15.73 -62.43
N ALA A 357 9.00 15.35 -62.97
CA ALA A 357 7.85 14.93 -62.16
C ALA A 357 8.12 13.64 -61.36
N ARG A 358 8.81 12.66 -61.96
CA ARG A 358 9.22 11.41 -61.29
C ARG A 358 10.14 11.70 -60.10
N VAL A 359 11.18 12.51 -60.30
CA VAL A 359 12.12 12.91 -59.22
C VAL A 359 11.39 13.67 -58.10
N GLY A 360 10.45 14.55 -58.45
CA GLY A 360 9.61 15.24 -57.47
C GLY A 360 8.74 14.29 -56.65
N ALA A 361 8.15 13.27 -57.29
CA ALA A 361 7.36 12.25 -56.60
C ALA A 361 8.21 11.36 -55.67
N GLU A 362 9.41 10.94 -56.09
CA GLU A 362 10.35 10.19 -55.26
C GLU A 362 10.83 10.99 -54.04
N THR A 363 11.07 12.30 -54.24
CA THR A 363 11.39 13.21 -53.13
C THR A 363 10.23 13.31 -52.13
N ALA A 364 9.00 13.43 -52.62
CA ALA A 364 7.80 13.45 -51.78
C ALA A 364 7.60 12.14 -51.00
N GLN A 365 7.90 10.99 -51.62
CA GLN A 365 7.89 9.69 -50.96
C GLN A 365 8.90 9.64 -49.80
N GLY A 366 10.14 10.10 -50.00
CA GLY A 366 11.15 10.16 -48.94
C GLY A 366 10.76 11.07 -47.78
N LEU A 367 10.12 12.21 -48.08
CA LEU A 367 9.57 13.12 -47.05
C LEU A 367 8.41 12.47 -46.27
N ALA A 368 7.50 11.77 -46.95
CA ALA A 368 6.42 11.04 -46.30
C ALA A 368 6.95 9.92 -45.38
N GLN A 369 7.98 9.18 -45.80
CA GLN A 369 8.64 8.15 -44.99
C GLN A 369 9.33 8.75 -43.75
N THR A 370 9.94 9.92 -43.90
CA THR A 370 10.53 10.66 -42.78
C THR A 370 9.44 11.12 -41.79
N ALA A 371 8.32 11.63 -42.29
CA ALA A 371 7.18 12.04 -41.47
C ALA A 371 6.57 10.85 -40.69
N LYS A 372 6.47 9.69 -41.34
CA LYS A 372 6.04 8.43 -40.71
C LYS A 372 6.95 8.05 -39.55
N THR A 373 8.26 8.02 -39.78
CA THR A 373 9.26 7.69 -38.75
C THR A 373 9.17 8.66 -37.57
N GLY A 374 8.98 9.95 -37.85
CA GLY A 374 8.75 10.96 -36.81
C GLY A 374 7.46 10.73 -36.00
N ALA A 375 6.37 10.34 -36.66
CA ALA A 375 5.11 10.01 -35.99
C ALA A 375 5.22 8.76 -35.11
N GLU A 376 5.93 7.72 -35.57
CA GLU A 376 6.18 6.49 -34.79
C GLU A 376 7.01 6.79 -33.53
N LEU A 377 8.08 7.58 -33.65
CA LEU A 377 8.88 8.02 -32.50
C LEU A 377 8.08 8.86 -31.51
N ALA A 378 7.20 9.74 -32.00
CA ALA A 378 6.34 10.55 -31.15
C ALA A 378 5.31 9.69 -30.40
N ARG A 379 4.73 8.69 -31.06
CA ARG A 379 3.83 7.70 -30.46
C ARG A 379 4.53 6.94 -29.34
N ASP A 380 5.68 6.35 -29.62
CA ASP A 380 6.42 5.51 -28.66
C ASP A 380 6.83 6.32 -27.43
N LYS A 381 7.24 7.59 -27.66
CA LYS A 381 7.56 8.51 -26.57
C LYS A 381 6.32 8.86 -25.74
N ALA A 382 5.17 9.15 -26.37
CA ALA A 382 3.93 9.43 -25.66
C ALA A 382 3.44 8.22 -24.84
N GLN A 383 3.60 7.00 -25.36
CA GLN A 383 3.28 5.78 -24.64
C GLN A 383 4.20 5.57 -23.43
N ALA A 384 5.51 5.81 -23.58
CA ALA A 384 6.44 5.78 -22.45
C ALA A 384 6.03 6.81 -21.37
N TRP A 385 5.65 8.03 -21.76
CA TRP A 385 5.16 9.03 -20.80
C TRP A 385 3.89 8.62 -20.05
N ALA A 386 3.02 7.80 -20.67
CA ALA A 386 1.79 7.31 -20.06
C ALA A 386 2.03 6.08 -19.16
N GLU A 387 2.74 5.08 -19.66
CA GLU A 387 2.67 3.69 -19.16
C GLU A 387 3.97 3.18 -18.53
N ASN A 388 5.07 3.96 -18.52
CA ASN A 388 6.34 3.46 -17.99
C ASN A 388 6.14 2.96 -16.54
N PRO A 389 6.71 1.79 -16.20
CA PRO A 389 6.54 1.21 -14.87
C PRO A 389 7.09 2.11 -13.76
N GLU A 390 6.61 1.89 -12.55
CA GLU A 390 7.00 2.68 -11.39
C GLU A 390 8.53 2.69 -11.19
N ASN A 391 9.11 3.89 -11.03
CA ASN A 391 10.55 4.14 -10.86
C ASN A 391 11.39 3.92 -12.13
N ALA A 392 10.76 3.70 -13.29
CA ALA A 392 11.42 3.76 -14.58
C ALA A 392 11.37 5.18 -15.14
N GLU A 393 12.55 5.79 -15.30
CA GLU A 393 12.68 7.10 -15.93
C GLU A 393 12.30 7.03 -17.41
N VAL A 394 11.44 7.96 -17.87
CA VAL A 394 11.12 8.14 -19.29
C VAL A 394 12.18 9.01 -19.96
N GLU A 395 12.65 10.01 -19.24
CA GLU A 395 13.83 10.81 -19.54
C GLU A 395 14.62 10.99 -18.24
N SER A 396 15.91 11.32 -18.32
CA SER A 396 16.73 11.47 -17.12
C SER A 396 16.08 12.42 -16.11
N GLY A 397 15.78 11.90 -14.92
CA GLY A 397 15.11 12.62 -13.84
C GLY A 397 13.62 12.92 -14.05
N LYS A 398 12.96 12.33 -15.05
CA LYS A 398 11.52 12.50 -15.31
C LYS A 398 10.82 11.15 -15.45
N PHE A 399 9.67 11.03 -14.79
CA PHE A 399 8.92 9.78 -14.67
C PHE A 399 7.54 9.86 -15.36
N SER A 400 6.94 8.70 -15.63
CA SER A 400 5.65 8.58 -16.29
C SER A 400 4.50 9.12 -15.43
N ALA A 401 3.36 9.41 -16.08
CA ALA A 401 2.11 9.75 -15.40
C ALA A 401 1.68 8.61 -14.45
N LEU A 402 1.86 7.35 -14.85
CA LEU A 402 1.61 6.17 -14.02
C LEU A 402 2.47 6.16 -12.74
N HIS A 403 3.76 6.50 -12.83
CA HIS A 403 4.61 6.60 -11.64
C HIS A 403 4.06 7.63 -10.64
N HIS A 404 3.73 8.83 -11.11
CA HIS A 404 3.19 9.87 -10.23
C HIS A 404 1.83 9.49 -9.64
N ALA A 405 0.99 8.79 -10.39
CA ALA A 405 -0.29 8.25 -9.90
C ALA A 405 -0.07 7.25 -8.76
N ILE A 406 0.82 6.27 -8.95
CA ILE A 406 1.13 5.24 -7.94
C ILE A 406 1.77 5.88 -6.70
N LYS A 407 2.68 6.84 -6.87
CA LYS A 407 3.27 7.58 -5.73
C LYS A 407 2.24 8.39 -4.95
N ALA A 408 1.28 9.00 -5.64
CA ALA A 408 0.19 9.73 -4.98
C ALA A 408 -0.72 8.77 -4.19
N GLU A 409 -1.05 7.59 -4.75
CA GLU A 409 -1.84 6.57 -4.07
C GLU A 409 -1.14 5.98 -2.84
N GLN A 410 0.16 5.67 -2.94
CA GLN A 410 0.98 5.23 -1.82
C GLN A 410 1.01 6.28 -0.70
N THR A 411 1.26 7.54 -1.06
CA THR A 411 1.28 8.65 -0.09
C THR A 411 -0.08 8.84 0.58
N ALA A 412 -1.18 8.75 -0.18
CA ALA A 412 -2.53 8.84 0.37
C ALA A 412 -2.85 7.68 1.34
N THR A 413 -2.43 6.46 1.01
CA THR A 413 -2.61 5.28 1.86
C THR A 413 -1.82 5.38 3.16
N GLU A 414 -0.56 5.79 3.09
CA GLU A 414 0.29 6.01 4.27
C GLU A 414 -0.24 7.12 5.17
N LEU A 415 -0.73 8.22 4.58
CA LEU A 415 -1.31 9.33 5.31
C LEU A 415 -2.61 8.92 6.01
N ALA A 416 -3.49 8.17 5.34
CA ALA A 416 -4.73 7.63 5.91
C ALA A 416 -4.46 6.68 7.08
N ALA A 417 -3.46 5.80 6.97
CA ALA A 417 -3.03 4.94 8.07
C ALA A 417 -2.49 5.74 9.26
N SER A 418 -1.70 6.80 9.00
CA SER A 418 -1.20 7.68 10.06
C SER A 418 -2.34 8.44 10.76
N LEU A 419 -3.34 8.91 10.01
CA LEU A 419 -4.50 9.64 10.52
C LEU A 419 -5.40 8.72 11.36
N ALA A 420 -5.64 7.48 10.92
CA ALA A 420 -6.36 6.49 11.72
C ALA A 420 -5.65 6.20 13.04
N GLN A 421 -4.32 6.09 13.02
CA GLN A 421 -3.53 5.87 14.24
C GLN A 421 -3.53 7.09 15.17
N ILE A 422 -3.51 8.31 14.62
CA ILE A 422 -3.60 9.56 15.39
C ILE A 422 -5.00 9.72 16.00
N ALA A 423 -6.07 9.42 15.26
CA ALA A 423 -7.44 9.44 15.74
C ALA A 423 -7.64 8.42 16.88
N GLU A 424 -7.17 7.19 16.71
CA GLU A 424 -7.22 6.15 17.74
C GLU A 424 -6.43 6.54 19.00
N ASN A 425 -5.24 7.11 18.83
CA ASN A 425 -4.44 7.62 19.95
C ASN A 425 -5.12 8.79 20.66
N THR A 426 -5.77 9.70 19.91
CA THR A 426 -6.47 10.86 20.47
C THR A 426 -7.71 10.44 21.25
N VAL A 427 -8.51 9.51 20.70
CA VAL A 427 -9.67 8.91 21.41
C VAL A 427 -9.20 8.25 22.70
N ARG A 428 -8.15 7.43 22.64
CA ARG A 428 -7.62 6.73 23.81
C ARG A 428 -7.07 7.66 24.89
N ILE A 429 -6.34 8.71 24.52
CA ILE A 429 -5.82 9.71 25.48
C ILE A 429 -7.00 10.45 26.13
N THR A 430 -8.01 10.80 25.34
CA THR A 430 -9.17 11.56 25.80
C THR A 430 -10.10 10.71 26.67
N GLU A 431 -10.34 9.44 26.32
CA GLU A 431 -11.06 8.48 27.17
C GLU A 431 -10.39 8.31 28.53
N ASN A 432 -9.06 8.18 28.57
CA ASN A 432 -8.33 8.08 29.83
C ASN A 432 -8.46 9.35 30.68
N GLN A 433 -8.49 10.53 30.05
CA GLN A 433 -8.69 11.81 30.75
C GLN A 433 -10.13 11.97 31.25
N ILE A 434 -11.15 11.62 30.45
CA ILE A 434 -12.57 11.62 30.83
C ILE A 434 -12.84 10.62 31.96
N GLN A 435 -12.28 9.41 31.89
CA GLN A 435 -12.39 8.41 32.95
C GLN A 435 -11.77 8.92 34.26
N SER A 436 -10.70 9.73 34.19
CA SER A 436 -10.15 10.37 35.38
C SER A 436 -11.07 11.45 35.97
N VAL A 437 -11.71 12.26 35.12
CA VAL A 437 -12.62 13.34 35.55
C VAL A 437 -13.95 12.78 36.05
N LEU A 438 -14.51 11.74 35.42
CA LEU A 438 -15.70 11.00 35.88
C LEU A 438 -15.44 10.30 37.21
N LYS A 439 -14.24 9.75 37.40
CA LYS A 439 -13.85 9.12 38.67
C LYS A 439 -13.71 10.15 39.79
N ASN A 440 -13.21 11.34 39.48
CA ASN A 440 -13.12 12.45 40.44
C ASN A 440 -14.51 13.04 40.73
N SER A 441 -15.39 13.22 39.73
CA SER A 441 -16.74 13.73 39.95
C SER A 441 -17.68 12.70 40.62
N GLN A 442 -17.51 11.40 40.35
CA GLN A 442 -18.18 10.34 41.11
C GLN A 442 -17.67 10.25 42.55
N GLN A 443 -16.38 10.52 42.80
CA GLN A 443 -15.86 10.66 44.16
C GLN A 443 -16.43 11.90 44.87
N ASP A 444 -16.59 13.03 44.18
CA ASP A 444 -17.18 14.25 44.76
C ASP A 444 -18.70 14.09 45.03
N VAL A 445 -19.45 13.44 44.13
CA VAL A 445 -20.87 13.11 44.33
C VAL A 445 -21.04 12.03 45.41
N GLN A 446 -20.14 11.04 45.48
CA GLN A 446 -20.11 10.07 46.58
C GLN A 446 -19.77 10.72 47.92
N LEU A 447 -18.89 11.72 47.96
CA LEU A 447 -18.53 12.45 49.19
C LEU A 447 -19.70 13.32 49.71
N ILE A 448 -20.45 13.95 48.81
CA ILE A 448 -21.68 14.71 49.12
C ILE A 448 -22.83 13.78 49.54
N THR A 449 -22.90 12.57 48.98
CA THR A 449 -23.91 11.56 49.32
C THR A 449 -23.57 10.82 50.63
N LEU A 450 -22.28 10.56 50.90
CA LEU A 450 -21.78 9.98 52.15
C LEU A 450 -22.00 10.92 53.34
N GLN A 451 -21.77 12.23 53.15
CA GLN A 451 -21.99 13.25 54.20
C GLN A 451 -23.47 13.33 54.63
N LYS A 452 -24.43 13.08 53.73
CA LYS A 452 -25.87 13.02 54.04
C LYS A 452 -26.33 11.67 54.62
N GLN A 453 -25.61 10.56 54.35
CA GLN A 453 -25.97 9.22 54.85
C GLN A 453 -25.36 8.88 56.23
N THR A 454 -24.27 9.54 56.63
CA THR A 454 -23.63 9.36 57.94
C THR A 454 -24.45 9.84 59.13
N GLU A 455 -25.44 10.73 58.94
CA GLU A 455 -26.28 11.22 60.05
C GLU A 455 -27.46 10.29 60.39
N ILE A 456 -27.91 9.44 59.45
CA ILE A 456 -29.12 8.60 59.63
C ILE A 456 -28.80 7.18 60.16
N SER A 457 -27.60 6.66 59.91
CA SER A 457 -27.29 5.23 60.14
C SER A 457 -26.58 4.90 61.47
N ALA A 458 -26.41 5.87 62.36
CA ALA A 458 -25.91 5.65 63.72
C ALA A 458 -26.92 4.96 64.66
N GLN A 459 -28.22 4.95 64.34
CA GLN A 459 -29.28 4.46 65.25
C GLN A 459 -29.80 3.03 64.95
N GLN A 460 -29.60 2.48 63.74
CA GLN A 460 -30.23 1.19 63.37
C GLN A 460 -29.33 -0.05 63.50
N LEU A 461 -28.04 0.07 63.76
CA LEU A 461 -27.11 -1.08 63.80
C LEU A 461 -26.98 -1.78 65.17
N PHE A 462 -27.88 -1.50 66.12
CA PHE A 462 -27.92 -2.25 67.39
C PHE A 462 -28.64 -3.61 67.28
N SER A 463 -29.40 -3.92 66.22
CA SER A 463 -30.36 -5.05 66.30
C SER A 463 -30.07 -6.31 65.49
N THR A 464 -29.09 -6.37 64.58
CA THR A 464 -28.93 -7.60 63.77
C THR A 464 -27.49 -8.05 63.60
N ALA A 465 -26.78 -8.09 64.73
CA ALA A 465 -25.54 -8.82 64.94
C ALA A 465 -25.67 -10.35 64.87
N ILE A 466 -26.68 -10.92 64.20
CA ILE A 466 -26.89 -12.36 64.21
C ILE A 466 -27.19 -12.86 62.80
N THR A 467 -26.43 -13.89 62.45
CA THR A 467 -26.67 -14.94 61.45
C THR A 467 -26.12 -14.73 60.04
N ARG A 468 -25.14 -15.60 59.76
CA ARG A 468 -24.75 -16.17 58.46
C ARG A 468 -23.66 -15.45 57.66
N TYR A 469 -22.43 -15.95 57.92
CA TYR A 469 -21.27 -15.97 57.02
C TYR A 469 -20.28 -14.80 57.13
N ALA A 470 -19.51 -14.84 58.22
CA ALA A 470 -18.07 -14.59 58.18
C ALA A 470 -17.45 -15.45 57.05
N PRO A 471 -16.67 -14.86 56.12
CA PRO A 471 -15.26 -14.67 56.45
C PRO A 471 -14.61 -13.40 55.83
N MET A 472 -13.45 -13.02 56.39
CA MET A 472 -12.33 -12.30 55.75
C MET A 472 -11.95 -10.85 56.13
N TYR A 473 -12.50 -10.17 57.15
CA TYR A 473 -11.86 -8.94 57.68
C TYR A 473 -12.06 -8.77 59.21
N LYS A 474 -11.00 -8.38 59.95
CA LYS A 474 -11.08 -7.85 61.34
C LYS A 474 -10.75 -6.35 61.32
N ILE A 475 -11.58 -5.54 61.96
CA ILE A 475 -11.42 -4.10 62.15
C ILE A 475 -11.10 -3.84 63.64
N GLY A 476 -10.14 -2.96 63.91
CA GLY A 476 -9.82 -2.46 65.26
C GLY A 476 -9.78 -0.93 65.29
N VAL A 477 -9.92 -0.36 66.49
CA VAL A 477 -10.02 1.08 66.80
C VAL A 477 -8.83 1.48 67.68
N ASP A 478 -8.24 2.66 67.44
CA ASP A 478 -7.22 3.25 68.33
C ASP A 478 -7.81 4.26 69.34
N GLU A 479 -6.96 4.85 70.19
CA GLU A 479 -7.35 5.69 71.34
C GLU A 479 -8.08 6.99 70.97
N ALA A 480 -8.20 7.34 69.69
CA ALA A 480 -9.04 8.45 69.21
C ALA A 480 -10.45 7.99 68.75
N GLY A 481 -10.77 6.70 68.88
CA GLY A 481 -12.07 6.13 68.50
C GLY A 481 -12.28 5.97 67.00
N SER A 482 -11.22 6.04 66.19
CA SER A 482 -11.30 5.87 64.74
C SER A 482 -11.12 4.40 64.34
N VAL A 483 -12.12 3.88 63.61
CA VAL A 483 -12.06 2.57 62.94
C VAL A 483 -11.05 2.63 61.79
N VAL A 484 -9.97 1.84 61.88
CA VAL A 484 -8.96 1.75 60.80
C VAL A 484 -9.24 0.51 59.95
N ALA A 485 -9.48 0.72 58.65
CA ALA A 485 -9.45 -0.34 57.63
C ALA A 485 -8.01 -0.46 57.07
N ILE A 486 -7.38 -1.61 57.26
CA ILE A 486 -6.06 -1.91 56.69
C ILE A 486 -6.25 -2.48 55.27
N PRO A 487 -5.61 -1.92 54.22
CA PRO A 487 -5.77 -2.39 52.84
C PRO A 487 -5.06 -3.74 52.61
N VAL A 488 -5.76 -4.68 51.96
CA VAL A 488 -5.13 -5.87 51.37
C VAL A 488 -4.53 -5.48 50.02
N ALA A 489 -3.20 -5.51 49.93
CA ALA A 489 -2.67 -6.68 49.23
C ALA A 489 -2.30 -6.70 47.72
N GLY A 490 -1.91 -5.64 47.00
CA GLY A 490 -1.04 -5.83 45.81
C GLY A 490 -1.45 -5.19 44.48
N ALA A 491 -0.79 -4.09 44.13
CA ALA A 491 -0.66 -3.66 42.74
C ALA A 491 0.59 -4.35 42.16
N VAL A 492 0.38 -5.31 41.24
CA VAL A 492 1.47 -6.00 40.53
C VAL A 492 2.00 -5.06 39.46
N GLU A 493 3.21 -4.54 39.65
CA GLU A 493 3.93 -3.84 38.59
C GLU A 493 4.42 -4.87 37.57
N LEU A 494 3.88 -4.82 36.35
CA LEU A 494 4.23 -5.75 35.27
C LEU A 494 5.45 -5.19 34.51
N VAL A 495 6.66 -5.53 34.97
CA VAL A 495 7.88 -5.16 34.25
C VAL A 495 8.10 -6.17 33.12
N MET A 496 7.85 -5.75 31.87
CA MET A 496 8.16 -6.56 30.68
C MET A 496 9.67 -6.58 30.45
N LYS A 497 10.34 -7.69 30.76
CA LYS A 497 11.76 -7.90 30.40
C LYS A 497 11.84 -8.87 29.24
N GLY A 498 11.62 -8.36 28.03
CA GLY A 498 12.07 -9.01 26.80
C GLY A 498 13.50 -8.56 26.49
N ARG A 499 14.39 -9.50 26.16
CA ARG A 499 15.71 -9.11 25.62
C ARG A 499 15.56 -8.85 24.13
N THR A 500 15.52 -7.59 23.76
CA THR A 500 15.48 -7.13 22.36
C THR A 500 16.90 -6.82 21.88
N GLY A 501 17.34 -7.47 20.81
CA GLY A 501 18.51 -7.06 20.04
C GLY A 501 18.10 -6.04 18.99
N THR A 502 18.77 -4.90 18.90
CA THR A 502 18.61 -3.96 17.78
C THR A 502 19.83 -4.07 16.89
N ASN A 503 19.65 -4.62 15.67
CA ASN A 503 20.69 -4.60 14.65
C ASN A 503 20.70 -3.24 13.96
N ILE A 504 21.81 -2.53 14.07
CA ILE A 504 21.99 -1.19 13.49
C ILE A 504 22.50 -1.24 12.05
N VAL A 505 22.90 -2.43 11.57
CA VAL A 505 23.25 -2.65 10.17
C VAL A 505 21.98 -2.88 9.36
N LEU A 506 21.75 -2.00 8.39
CA LEU A 506 20.71 -2.15 7.38
C LEU A 506 21.28 -2.90 6.16
N ASN A 507 20.45 -3.75 5.53
CA ASN A 507 20.84 -4.55 4.36
C ASN A 507 22.16 -5.33 4.55
N GLY A 508 22.37 -5.92 5.73
CA GLY A 508 23.54 -6.74 6.03
C GLY A 508 23.53 -8.13 5.41
N ASP A 509 22.39 -8.56 4.84
CA ASP A 509 22.21 -9.77 4.04
C ASP A 509 22.29 -9.53 2.53
N PHE A 510 22.47 -8.27 2.12
CA PHE A 510 22.59 -7.82 0.72
C PHE A 510 21.41 -8.22 -0.19
N SER A 511 20.23 -8.47 0.40
CA SER A 511 19.01 -8.79 -0.36
C SER A 511 18.50 -7.59 -1.16
N SER A 512 18.83 -6.36 -0.73
CA SER A 512 18.58 -5.12 -1.48
C SER A 512 19.80 -4.67 -2.31
N GLY A 513 20.71 -5.58 -2.66
CA GLY A 513 21.91 -5.22 -3.42
C GLY A 513 22.89 -4.38 -2.60
N THR A 514 23.41 -3.28 -3.16
CA THR A 514 24.41 -2.40 -2.53
C THR A 514 23.81 -1.28 -1.69
N ASP A 515 22.50 -1.27 -1.54
CA ASP A 515 21.74 -0.32 -0.74
C ASP A 515 22.35 -0.15 0.67
N TRP A 516 22.63 1.11 1.05
CA TRP A 516 23.19 1.56 2.33
C TRP A 516 24.69 1.26 2.54
N TRP A 517 25.32 0.58 1.58
CA TRP A 517 26.74 0.30 1.56
C TRP A 517 27.46 1.27 0.62
N LEU A 518 28.40 2.05 1.17
CA LEU A 518 29.08 3.12 0.44
C LEU A 518 30.53 2.72 0.14
N PRO A 519 30.97 2.73 -1.14
CA PRO A 519 32.34 2.43 -1.49
C PRO A 519 33.31 3.56 -1.13
N THR A 520 34.58 3.22 -0.99
CA THR A 520 35.70 4.17 -0.96
C THR A 520 36.94 3.48 -1.53
N ASN A 521 37.55 4.09 -2.55
CA ASN A 521 38.67 3.47 -3.30
C ASN A 521 38.30 2.09 -3.91
N SER A 522 37.00 1.85 -4.13
CA SER A 522 36.48 0.58 -4.61
C SER A 522 35.20 0.76 -5.44
N THR A 523 34.82 -0.28 -6.15
CA THR A 523 33.49 -0.47 -6.74
C THR A 523 32.79 -1.64 -6.05
N LEU A 524 31.46 -1.56 -5.90
CA LEU A 524 30.66 -2.60 -5.25
C LEU A 524 29.88 -3.41 -6.28
N GLY A 525 29.70 -4.69 -6.01
CA GLY A 525 28.77 -5.55 -6.73
C GLY A 525 28.24 -6.63 -5.80
N VAL A 526 26.98 -7.02 -5.97
CA VAL A 526 26.37 -8.12 -5.20
C VAL A 526 25.98 -9.24 -6.15
N SER A 527 26.41 -10.47 -5.83
CA SER A 527 26.02 -11.67 -6.55
C SER A 527 25.83 -12.81 -5.57
N GLY A 528 24.68 -13.50 -5.62
CA GLY A 528 24.36 -14.59 -4.68
C GLY A 528 24.45 -14.17 -3.21
N LYS A 529 23.99 -12.95 -2.88
CA LYS A 529 24.13 -12.32 -1.55
C LYS A 529 25.57 -12.20 -1.04
N ILE A 530 26.56 -12.26 -1.92
CA ILE A 530 27.94 -11.92 -1.58
C ILE A 530 28.22 -10.50 -2.08
N LEU A 531 28.55 -9.59 -1.16
CA LEU A 531 29.04 -8.26 -1.50
C LEU A 531 30.51 -8.37 -1.91
N SER A 532 30.81 -8.04 -3.15
CA SER A 532 32.16 -7.91 -3.71
C SER A 532 32.60 -6.46 -3.69
N VAL A 533 33.72 -6.19 -3.04
CA VAL A 533 34.37 -4.88 -2.94
C VAL A 533 35.64 -4.94 -3.78
N THR A 534 35.62 -4.33 -4.96
CA THR A 534 36.72 -4.40 -5.94
C THR A 534 37.54 -3.13 -5.90
N GLY A 535 38.85 -3.22 -5.72
CA GLY A 535 39.74 -2.05 -5.76
C GLY A 535 39.73 -1.35 -7.11
N ASN A 536 39.62 -0.03 -7.13
CA ASN A 536 39.62 0.78 -8.35
C ASN A 536 41.01 1.37 -8.68
N GLY A 537 42.03 1.04 -7.88
CA GLY A 537 43.41 1.49 -8.06
C GLY A 537 43.72 2.91 -7.59
N THR A 538 42.82 3.59 -6.88
CA THR A 538 43.05 4.99 -6.43
C THR A 538 43.79 5.09 -5.09
N ALA A 539 43.83 4.02 -4.29
CA ALA A 539 44.55 3.98 -3.02
C ALA A 539 44.94 2.53 -2.67
N ILE A 540 45.79 2.40 -1.66
CA ILE A 540 46.25 1.09 -1.15
C ILE A 540 45.16 0.32 -0.40
N ASN A 541 44.08 0.98 0.01
CA ASN A 541 43.04 0.45 0.88
C ASN A 541 41.62 0.60 0.29
N PRO A 542 41.26 -0.21 -0.72
CA PRO A 542 39.87 -0.38 -1.14
C PRO A 542 38.99 -0.81 0.04
N ARG A 543 37.86 -0.13 0.23
CA ARG A 543 37.00 -0.35 1.40
C ARG A 543 35.54 -0.02 1.12
N VAL A 544 34.66 -0.61 1.90
CA VAL A 544 33.23 -0.27 1.95
C VAL A 544 32.87 0.14 3.37
N TYR A 545 31.88 1.00 3.54
CA TYR A 545 31.39 1.36 4.86
C TYR A 545 29.87 1.44 4.93
N ILE A 546 29.36 1.35 6.15
CA ILE A 546 27.97 1.61 6.49
C ILE A 546 27.88 2.70 7.56
N VAL A 547 26.90 3.59 7.40
CA VAL A 547 26.59 4.67 8.35
C VAL A 547 25.65 4.12 9.43
N THR A 548 26.04 4.21 10.70
CA THR A 548 25.27 3.61 11.81
C THR A 548 24.58 4.62 12.72
N ASN A 549 24.93 5.91 12.68
CA ASN A 549 24.31 6.99 13.45
C ASN A 549 24.10 6.67 14.96
N THR A 550 25.05 5.97 15.59
CA THR A 550 24.94 5.55 17.00
C THR A 550 26.00 6.21 17.89
N SER A 551 25.71 6.39 19.19
CA SER A 551 26.63 6.99 20.18
C SER A 551 27.22 5.95 21.15
N THR A 552 28.53 6.10 21.44
CA THR A 552 29.39 5.64 22.59
C THR A 552 29.13 4.29 23.28
N SER A 553 28.22 3.46 22.80
CA SER A 553 27.87 2.19 23.42
C SER A 553 28.78 1.06 22.96
N PRO A 554 29.09 0.05 23.80
CA PRO A 554 29.69 -1.19 23.34
C PRO A 554 28.78 -1.90 22.32
N ILE A 555 29.37 -2.35 21.21
CA ILE A 555 28.68 -2.97 20.09
C ILE A 555 29.23 -4.38 19.86
N TYR A 556 28.34 -5.34 19.67
CA TYR A 556 28.70 -6.68 19.20
C TYR A 556 28.62 -6.74 17.68
N ILE A 557 29.71 -7.10 17.02
CA ILE A 557 29.80 -7.18 15.55
C ILE A 557 29.97 -8.64 15.13
N ARG A 558 29.15 -9.07 14.16
CA ARG A 558 29.20 -10.39 13.55
C ARG A 558 29.12 -10.31 12.03
N LEU A 559 30.04 -10.97 11.34
CA LEU A 559 30.01 -11.15 9.88
C LEU A 559 30.96 -12.27 9.44
N ARG A 560 30.97 -12.56 8.14
CA ARG A 560 31.94 -13.45 7.49
C ARG A 560 32.55 -12.77 6.28
N ILE A 561 33.89 -12.72 6.20
CA ILE A 561 34.65 -11.93 5.23
C ILE A 561 35.83 -12.72 4.64
N ARG A 562 36.19 -12.48 3.38
CA ARG A 562 37.37 -13.06 2.72
C ARG A 562 37.98 -12.13 1.70
N VAL A 563 39.17 -12.49 1.20
CA VAL A 563 39.72 -11.97 -0.05
C VAL A 563 39.81 -13.08 -1.08
N THR A 564 39.68 -12.75 -2.36
CA THR A 564 39.81 -13.71 -3.46
C THR A 564 41.18 -13.59 -4.14
N ASN A 565 42.20 -13.21 -3.38
CA ASN A 565 43.56 -13.01 -3.87
C ASN A 565 44.58 -13.17 -2.74
N ALA A 566 45.78 -13.63 -3.07
CA ALA A 566 46.87 -13.83 -2.11
C ALA A 566 47.73 -12.58 -1.82
N LEU A 567 47.45 -11.43 -2.46
CA LEU A 567 48.28 -10.22 -2.36
C LEU A 567 47.79 -9.22 -1.31
N CYS A 568 46.61 -9.46 -0.73
CA CYS A 568 46.12 -8.65 0.37
C CYS A 568 47.04 -8.83 1.58
N THR A 569 47.55 -7.71 2.09
CA THR A 569 48.46 -7.69 3.24
C THR A 569 47.70 -7.65 4.55
N ARG A 570 46.46 -7.12 4.54
CA ARG A 570 45.61 -7.03 5.72
C ARG A 570 44.13 -6.90 5.37
N LEU A 571 43.29 -7.73 5.98
CA LEU A 571 41.85 -7.48 6.12
C LEU A 571 41.61 -6.75 7.44
N TRP A 572 40.87 -5.64 7.40
CA TRP A 572 40.71 -4.77 8.54
C TRP A 572 39.28 -4.21 8.66
N ILE A 573 38.71 -4.29 9.87
CA ILE A 573 37.44 -3.67 10.21
C ILE A 573 37.71 -2.63 11.31
N TYR A 574 37.23 -1.41 11.15
CA TYR A 574 37.51 -0.31 12.08
C TYR A 574 36.44 0.79 11.99
N TRP A 575 36.39 1.65 13.02
CA TRP A 575 35.52 2.84 13.02
C TRP A 575 36.20 4.02 12.31
N SER A 576 35.44 4.95 11.74
CA SER A 576 35.94 6.11 10.96
C SER A 576 37.07 6.92 11.62
N ASP A 577 37.15 6.96 12.95
CA ASP A 577 37.94 7.95 13.69
C ASP A 577 39.13 7.33 14.47
N VAL A 578 39.36 6.00 14.39
CA VAL A 578 40.40 5.35 15.22
C VAL A 578 41.76 5.28 14.52
N THR A 579 42.79 5.83 15.17
CA THR A 579 44.19 5.80 14.70
C THR A 579 44.99 4.58 15.18
N SER A 580 44.45 3.75 16.07
CA SER A 580 45.02 2.44 16.44
C SER A 580 43.99 1.55 17.15
N GLY A 581 44.01 0.23 16.89
CA GLY A 581 43.14 -0.76 17.58
C GLY A 581 41.79 -1.03 16.92
N GLY A 582 41.76 -1.38 15.62
CA GLY A 582 40.50 -1.68 14.93
C GLY A 582 39.76 -2.92 15.45
N ILE A 583 38.49 -3.05 15.04
CA ILE A 583 37.51 -4.07 15.45
C ILE A 583 38.00 -5.50 15.16
N PHE A 584 38.57 -5.72 13.98
CA PHE A 584 39.08 -7.02 13.55
C PHE A 584 40.25 -6.80 12.58
N SER A 585 41.35 -7.54 12.75
CA SER A 585 42.47 -7.49 11.82
C SER A 585 43.01 -8.89 11.55
N GLN A 586 43.10 -9.23 10.26
CA GLN A 586 43.80 -10.43 9.78
C GLN A 586 44.96 -9.99 8.90
N ILE A 587 46.19 -10.33 9.30
CA ILE A 587 47.40 -10.08 8.53
C ILE A 587 47.62 -11.21 7.53
N ASN A 588 48.05 -10.88 6.32
CA ASN A 588 48.28 -11.81 5.21
C ASN A 588 47.14 -12.82 5.05
N PRO A 589 45.89 -12.35 4.86
CA PRO A 589 44.74 -13.24 4.70
C PRO A 589 44.95 -14.21 3.54
N VAL A 590 44.59 -15.47 3.77
CA VAL A 590 44.71 -16.54 2.79
C VAL A 590 43.62 -16.37 1.74
N GLU A 591 44.02 -16.50 0.48
CA GLU A 591 43.10 -16.44 -0.65
C GLU A 591 41.95 -17.45 -0.50
N ASN A 592 40.72 -16.98 -0.71
CA ASN A 592 39.47 -17.73 -0.64
C ASN A 592 39.11 -18.33 0.74
N GLN A 593 39.87 -18.03 1.78
CA GLN A 593 39.53 -18.43 3.15
C GLN A 593 38.51 -17.46 3.76
N TRP A 594 37.37 -17.99 4.21
CA TRP A 594 36.41 -17.24 5.01
C TRP A 594 36.89 -17.06 6.45
N TYR A 595 36.86 -15.82 6.91
CA TYR A 595 37.11 -15.44 8.29
C TYR A 595 35.78 -15.06 8.95
N GLU A 596 35.40 -15.80 10.00
CA GLU A 596 34.23 -15.48 10.81
C GLU A 596 34.62 -14.47 11.89
N VAL A 597 33.99 -13.30 11.85
CA VAL A 597 34.19 -12.22 12.81
C VAL A 597 33.04 -12.28 13.82
N SER A 598 33.38 -12.38 15.10
CA SER A 598 32.46 -12.31 16.23
C SER A 598 33.18 -11.65 17.40
N VAL A 599 33.01 -10.32 17.52
CA VAL A 599 33.83 -9.51 18.43
C VAL A 599 33.00 -8.44 19.13
N LEU A 600 33.48 -8.00 20.28
CA LEU A 600 32.99 -6.82 20.96
C LEU A 600 33.88 -5.63 20.60
N SER A 601 33.26 -4.49 20.31
CA SER A 601 33.96 -3.24 20.06
C SER A 601 33.41 -2.15 20.96
N ASN A 602 34.30 -1.43 21.62
CA ASN A 602 33.95 -0.19 22.30
C ASN A 602 34.14 0.94 21.30
N MET A 603 33.10 1.76 21.10
CA MET A 603 33.24 3.02 20.38
C MET A 603 34.09 3.98 21.21
N VAL A 604 35.13 4.54 20.61
CA VAL A 604 36.12 5.37 21.31
C VAL A 604 35.66 6.84 21.38
N ASP A 605 34.85 7.34 20.44
CA ASP A 605 34.40 8.74 20.40
C ASP A 605 32.95 8.91 19.90
N ALA A 606 32.20 9.83 20.52
CA ALA A 606 30.81 10.16 20.21
C ALA A 606 30.72 11.30 19.19
N ASN A 607 30.95 11.01 17.90
CA ASN A 607 30.63 11.92 16.81
C ASN A 607 29.33 11.49 16.13
N SER A 608 28.57 12.44 15.57
CA SER A 608 27.24 12.17 14.98
C SER A 608 27.27 11.37 13.66
N ASN A 609 28.45 11.00 13.16
CA ASN A 609 28.67 10.33 11.87
C ASN A 609 29.48 9.02 11.99
N ASN A 610 29.20 8.18 13.00
CA ASN A 610 29.96 6.94 13.23
C ASN A 610 29.74 5.90 12.11
N GLN A 611 30.82 5.52 11.41
CA GLN A 611 30.83 4.56 10.30
C GLN A 611 31.68 3.34 10.63
N ILE A 612 31.23 2.16 10.18
CA ILE A 612 32.03 0.92 10.23
C ILE A 612 32.64 0.70 8.85
N TYR A 613 33.97 0.73 8.77
CA TYR A 613 34.73 0.43 7.56
C TYR A 613 35.15 -1.03 7.51
N PHE A 614 35.09 -1.60 6.31
CA PHE A 614 35.61 -2.92 5.96
C PHE A 614 36.64 -2.72 4.85
N SER A 615 37.92 -2.94 5.15
CA SER A 615 39.06 -2.61 4.30
C SER A 615 39.92 -3.82 3.97
N GLN A 616 40.49 -3.79 2.77
CA GLN A 616 41.55 -4.68 2.31
C GLN A 616 42.76 -3.81 1.94
N ASP A 617 43.93 -4.09 2.51
CA ASP A 617 45.13 -3.27 2.32
C ASP A 617 46.17 -3.98 1.45
N TYR A 618 46.83 -3.21 0.59
CA TYR A 618 47.85 -3.68 -0.35
C TYR A 618 49.14 -2.86 -0.23
N ALA A 619 50.23 -3.34 -0.84
CA ALA A 619 51.52 -2.67 -0.83
C ALA A 619 51.48 -1.30 -1.54
N ASP A 620 50.71 -1.20 -2.63
CA ASP A 620 50.51 0.02 -3.41
C ASP A 620 49.15 0.00 -4.12
N ALA A 621 48.74 1.16 -4.64
CA ALA A 621 47.44 1.33 -5.29
C ALA A 621 47.33 0.54 -6.61
N ALA A 622 48.45 0.33 -7.32
CA ALA A 622 48.47 -0.45 -8.55
C ALA A 622 48.17 -1.94 -8.27
N THR A 623 48.72 -2.48 -7.20
CA THR A 623 48.49 -3.85 -6.72
C THR A 623 47.05 -4.03 -6.25
N ALA A 624 46.44 -3.01 -5.66
CA ALA A 624 45.05 -3.02 -5.19
C ALA A 624 44.02 -3.04 -6.34
N ASN A 625 44.40 -2.57 -7.54
CA ASN A 625 43.49 -2.45 -8.67
C ASN A 625 42.94 -3.82 -9.10
N GLY A 626 41.61 -3.94 -9.17
CA GLY A 626 40.91 -5.18 -9.52
C GLY A 626 40.91 -6.27 -8.44
N LYS A 627 41.49 -6.03 -7.25
CA LYS A 627 41.49 -7.00 -6.16
C LYS A 627 40.19 -6.96 -5.36
N VAL A 628 39.68 -8.13 -5.00
CA VAL A 628 38.33 -8.27 -4.44
C VAL A 628 38.37 -8.80 -3.00
N MET A 629 37.65 -8.09 -2.13
CA MET A 629 37.22 -8.55 -0.81
C MET A 629 35.73 -8.90 -0.90
N GLN A 630 35.32 -9.97 -0.24
CA GLN A 630 33.95 -10.44 -0.23
C GLN A 630 33.39 -10.51 1.19
N ILE A 631 32.15 -10.05 1.37
CA ILE A 631 31.38 -10.18 2.60
C ILE A 631 30.16 -11.05 2.30
N ASP A 632 29.93 -12.04 3.15
CA ASP A 632 28.86 -13.01 2.96
C ASP A 632 27.54 -12.58 3.63
N GLY A 633 26.53 -12.33 2.81
CA GLY A 633 25.18 -11.96 3.24
C GLY A 633 24.34 -13.11 3.77
N ASP A 634 24.65 -14.37 3.46
CA ASP A 634 23.92 -15.51 4.05
C ASP A 634 24.29 -15.70 5.53
N TYR A 635 25.56 -15.44 5.90
CA TYR A 635 25.96 -15.30 7.30
C TYR A 635 25.42 -13.99 7.91
N GLY A 636 25.41 -12.95 7.09
CA GLY A 636 24.85 -11.62 7.33
C GLY A 636 25.70 -10.75 8.26
N VAL A 637 25.72 -9.45 7.96
CA VAL A 637 26.43 -8.44 8.77
C VAL A 637 25.50 -7.90 9.86
N MET A 638 25.92 -8.05 11.11
CA MET A 638 25.20 -7.51 12.27
C MET A 638 26.12 -6.64 13.13
N ALA A 639 25.56 -5.54 13.63
CA ALA A 639 26.14 -4.77 14.72
C ALA A 639 25.04 -4.47 15.76
N ILE A 640 25.16 -5.02 16.97
CA ILE A 640 24.13 -4.94 18.02
C ILE A 640 24.58 -3.97 19.11
N ASN A 641 23.76 -2.95 19.39
CA ASN A 641 24.00 -2.03 20.50
C ASN A 641 23.72 -2.74 21.85
N LEU A 642 24.77 -3.06 22.61
CA LEU A 642 24.65 -3.86 23.82
C LEU A 642 24.02 -3.10 25.00
N THR A 643 24.16 -1.78 25.02
CA THR A 643 23.58 -0.92 26.07
C THR A 643 22.08 -0.77 25.88
N ALA A 644 21.64 -0.49 24.64
CA ALA A 644 20.22 -0.45 24.28
C ALA A 644 19.54 -1.81 24.51
N SER A 645 20.27 -2.91 24.32
CA SER A 645 19.80 -4.27 24.57
C SER A 645 19.94 -4.74 26.04
N GLY A 646 20.50 -3.92 26.93
CA GLY A 646 20.67 -4.26 28.37
C GLY A 646 21.61 -5.43 28.65
N ILE A 647 22.54 -5.72 27.74
CA ILE A 647 23.47 -6.86 27.78
C ILE A 647 24.95 -6.43 27.70
N GLN A 648 25.26 -5.21 28.14
CA GLN A 648 26.61 -4.64 28.08
C GLN A 648 27.72 -5.44 28.80
N ALA A 649 27.35 -6.38 29.68
CA ALA A 649 28.30 -7.25 30.39
C ALA A 649 28.58 -8.58 29.67
N TYR A 650 27.95 -8.84 28.52
CA TYR A 650 28.05 -10.12 27.82
C TYR A 650 29.34 -10.18 27.02
N ILE A 651 29.98 -11.35 26.98
CA ILE A 651 31.14 -11.61 26.12
C ILE A 651 30.70 -11.95 24.68
N ALA A 652 31.62 -11.84 23.71
CA ALA A 652 31.33 -12.13 22.29
C ALA A 652 30.65 -13.50 22.07
N ALA A 653 31.12 -14.56 22.74
CA ALA A 653 30.53 -15.89 22.63
C ALA A 653 29.08 -15.97 23.12
N GLN A 654 28.74 -15.24 24.20
CA GLN A 654 27.38 -15.15 24.71
C GLN A 654 26.48 -14.36 23.75
N CYS A 655 27.00 -13.28 23.16
CA CYS A 655 26.31 -12.54 22.11
C CYS A 655 26.11 -13.38 20.85
N ALA A 656 27.10 -14.19 20.43
CA ALA A 656 27.00 -15.10 19.30
C ALA A 656 25.91 -16.16 19.49
N SER A 657 25.79 -16.70 20.70
CA SER A 657 24.71 -17.63 21.04
C SER A 657 23.33 -16.97 21.06
N LEU A 658 23.23 -15.68 21.41
CA LEU A 658 21.98 -14.92 21.43
C LEU A 658 21.55 -14.44 20.04
N PHE A 659 22.52 -14.14 19.17
CA PHE A 659 22.31 -13.62 17.83
C PHE A 659 22.99 -14.54 16.78
N PRO A 660 22.53 -15.80 16.63
CA PRO A 660 23.18 -16.78 15.76
C PRO A 660 22.86 -16.56 14.27
N ASN A 661 21.83 -15.78 13.96
CA ASN A 661 21.35 -15.53 12.60
C ASN A 661 21.16 -14.03 12.39
N TYR A 662 21.35 -13.58 11.16
CA TYR A 662 21.06 -12.21 10.77
C TYR A 662 19.57 -11.85 10.94
N PHE A 663 19.31 -10.62 11.36
CA PHE A 663 17.98 -10.03 11.41
C PHE A 663 18.03 -8.52 11.18
N THR A 664 16.96 -7.96 10.62
CA THR A 664 16.81 -6.51 10.45
C THR A 664 16.05 -5.89 11.63
N GLY A 665 16.45 -4.67 12.00
CA GLY A 665 15.78 -3.88 13.03
C GLY A 665 15.86 -4.48 14.44
N THR A 666 14.77 -4.35 15.21
CA THR A 666 14.68 -4.83 16.60
C THR A 666 13.97 -6.18 16.65
N LYS A 667 14.62 -7.21 17.23
CA LYS A 667 14.06 -8.56 17.41
C LYS A 667 14.20 -9.03 18.86
N SER A 668 13.21 -9.79 19.34
CA SER A 668 13.30 -10.46 20.64
C SER A 668 14.17 -11.71 20.54
N THR A 669 15.01 -11.97 21.55
CA THR A 669 15.96 -13.10 21.56
C THR A 669 15.76 -14.09 22.70
N LEU A 670 14.76 -13.87 23.56
CA LEU A 670 14.35 -14.82 24.61
C LEU A 670 12.81 -14.76 24.80
N PRO A 671 12.19 -15.83 25.35
CA PRO A 671 10.82 -15.75 25.83
C PRO A 671 10.70 -14.60 26.86
N LEU A 672 9.60 -13.86 26.77
CA LEU A 672 9.33 -12.73 27.66
C LEU A 672 9.34 -13.23 29.11
N LEU A 673 10.17 -12.59 29.95
CA LEU A 673 10.19 -12.79 31.39
C LEU A 673 9.35 -11.71 32.05
N TYR A 674 8.28 -12.12 32.72
CA TYR A 674 7.43 -11.25 33.52
C TYR A 674 7.86 -11.40 34.98
N GLU A 675 8.33 -10.32 35.59
CA GLU A 675 8.65 -10.29 37.01
C GLU A 675 7.60 -9.43 37.70
N ALA A 676 6.68 -10.09 38.41
CA ALA A 676 5.67 -9.48 39.26
C ALA A 676 6.30 -9.24 40.63
N ILE A 677 6.55 -7.98 40.97
CA ILE A 677 7.06 -7.60 42.29
C ILE A 677 5.86 -7.34 43.20
N GLY A 678 5.91 -7.86 44.43
CA GLY A 678 4.95 -7.54 45.49
C GLY A 678 5.02 -6.07 45.89
N LYS A 679 4.21 -5.63 46.85
CA LYS A 679 4.14 -4.21 47.22
C LYS A 679 5.43 -3.69 47.84
N ASN A 680 6.17 -4.55 48.52
CA ASN A 680 7.47 -4.18 49.06
C ASN A 680 8.53 -4.22 47.95
N LEU A 681 9.02 -3.05 47.57
CA LEU A 681 10.08 -2.84 46.58
C LEU A 681 11.49 -2.93 47.18
N PHE A 682 11.63 -3.02 48.51
CA PHE A 682 12.91 -3.17 49.20
C PHE A 682 13.32 -4.64 49.35
N ASP A 683 14.34 -5.04 48.61
CA ASP A 683 14.93 -6.39 48.71
C ASP A 683 16.06 -6.43 49.75
N LYS A 684 15.76 -6.95 50.94
CA LYS A 684 16.73 -7.08 52.05
C LYS A 684 17.95 -7.94 51.71
N SER A 685 17.82 -8.89 50.77
CA SER A 685 18.92 -9.77 50.37
C SER A 685 20.01 -9.05 49.58
N LYS A 686 19.68 -7.90 48.98
CA LYS A 686 20.58 -7.08 48.18
C LYS A 686 21.10 -5.86 48.92
N ALA A 687 20.48 -5.49 50.03
CA ALA A 687 20.87 -4.33 50.81
C ALA A 687 22.26 -4.53 51.45
N THR A 688 23.06 -3.46 51.49
CA THR A 688 24.41 -3.50 52.06
C THR A 688 24.38 -2.99 53.50
N ARG A 689 24.79 -3.83 54.45
CA ARG A 689 24.89 -3.47 55.87
C ARG A 689 26.15 -2.67 56.15
N GLY A 690 26.11 -1.83 57.18
CA GLY A 690 27.23 -1.02 57.65
C GLY A 690 27.51 0.23 56.83
N ILE A 691 26.55 0.68 56.01
CA ILE A 691 26.65 1.90 55.21
C ILE A 691 25.32 2.67 55.16
N TYR A 692 25.39 3.97 54.88
CA TYR A 692 24.24 4.81 54.53
C TYR A 692 24.52 5.57 53.23
N VAL A 693 23.47 6.00 52.52
CA VAL A 693 23.58 6.93 51.38
C VAL A 693 23.37 8.36 51.85
N ASP A 694 24.26 9.27 51.45
CA ASP A 694 24.18 10.69 51.74
C ASP A 694 23.20 11.39 50.78
N LYS A 695 22.21 12.07 51.35
CA LYS A 695 21.15 12.76 50.60
C LYS A 695 21.63 13.93 49.74
N ASN A 696 22.81 14.50 49.99
CA ASN A 696 23.26 15.73 49.33
C ASN A 696 24.09 15.43 48.07
N ASN A 697 24.66 14.23 47.98
CA ASN A 697 25.55 13.85 46.89
C ASN A 697 25.32 12.42 46.36
N GLY A 698 24.49 11.60 47.00
CA GLY A 698 24.21 10.22 46.58
C GLY A 698 25.37 9.24 46.81
N ILE A 699 26.43 9.66 47.50
CA ILE A 699 27.59 8.81 47.84
C ILE A 699 27.28 8.02 49.11
N THR A 700 27.84 6.83 49.25
CA THR A 700 27.70 6.03 50.47
C THR A 700 28.88 6.16 51.41
N TYR A 701 28.61 6.25 52.70
CA TYR A 701 29.61 6.30 53.76
C TYR A 701 29.43 5.14 54.75
N GLY A 702 30.54 4.72 55.37
CA GLY A 702 30.56 3.65 56.36
C GLY A 702 29.91 4.07 57.67
N ASN A 703 28.96 3.29 58.14
CA ASN A 703 28.35 3.41 59.45
C ASN A 703 27.66 2.09 59.84
N SER A 704 28.19 1.41 60.87
CA SER A 704 27.74 0.08 61.29
C SER A 704 26.29 0.00 61.77
N ILE A 705 25.65 1.15 62.05
CA ILE A 705 24.26 1.22 62.51
C ILE A 705 23.26 1.10 61.35
N TYR A 706 23.68 1.43 60.13
CA TYR A 706 22.79 1.57 58.98
C TYR A 706 22.98 0.49 57.91
N THR A 707 21.89 0.26 57.18
CA THR A 707 21.84 -0.53 55.97
C THR A 707 21.35 0.37 54.84
N CYS A 708 22.02 0.33 53.69
CA CYS A 708 21.58 1.03 52.49
C CYS A 708 21.04 0.04 51.46
N SER A 709 19.90 0.37 50.84
CA SER A 709 19.37 -0.40 49.71
C SER A 709 20.31 -0.32 48.49
N THR A 710 20.13 -1.26 47.56
CA THR A 710 20.52 -1.05 46.17
C THR A 710 19.68 0.05 45.54
N TYR A 711 19.95 0.39 44.28
CA TYR A 711 19.04 1.21 43.47
C TYR A 711 17.70 0.47 43.31
N ILE A 712 16.64 1.05 43.86
CA ILE A 712 15.25 0.59 43.73
C ILE A 712 14.63 1.39 42.58
N PRO A 713 14.05 0.74 41.55
CA PRO A 713 13.39 1.45 40.45
C PRO A 713 12.13 2.16 40.95
N VAL A 714 11.90 3.39 40.48
CA VAL A 714 10.73 4.21 40.82
C VAL A 714 10.20 4.98 39.61
N MET A 715 8.92 5.33 39.65
CA MET A 715 8.29 6.22 38.67
C MET A 715 8.62 7.68 39.00
N PRO A 716 8.80 8.57 38.01
CA PRO A 716 8.97 10.01 38.24
C PRO A 716 7.68 10.64 38.78
N SER A 717 7.79 11.76 39.50
CA SER A 717 6.66 12.52 40.03
C SER A 717 5.62 11.67 40.79
N THR A 718 6.07 10.64 41.50
CA THR A 718 5.21 9.61 42.11
C THR A 718 5.50 9.47 43.60
N ASN A 719 4.45 9.31 44.40
CA ASN A 719 4.55 9.13 45.85
C ASN A 719 4.88 7.68 46.21
N TYR A 720 5.85 7.51 47.10
CA TYR A 720 6.20 6.23 47.70
C TYR A 720 6.18 6.33 49.22
N TYR A 721 5.69 5.28 49.88
CA TYR A 721 5.62 5.15 51.33
C TYR A 721 6.71 4.22 51.86
N GLN A 722 7.19 4.51 53.05
CA GLN A 722 8.19 3.70 53.76
C GLN A 722 7.83 3.54 55.23
N ASN A 723 7.78 2.29 55.71
CA ASN A 723 7.14 1.94 56.98
C ASN A 723 8.04 2.05 58.23
N TYR A 724 9.36 2.14 58.09
CA TYR A 724 10.27 2.31 59.22
C TYR A 724 11.23 3.49 58.99
N ALA A 725 10.79 4.68 59.40
CA ALA A 725 11.71 5.77 59.76
C ALA A 725 12.21 5.49 61.17
N SER A 726 13.48 5.09 61.31
CA SER A 726 14.00 4.66 62.61
C SER A 726 13.81 5.72 63.70
N GLY A 727 13.23 5.31 64.83
CA GLY A 727 13.38 6.05 66.07
C GLY A 727 14.85 6.41 66.29
N SER A 728 15.10 7.71 66.49
CA SER A 728 16.39 8.33 66.82
C SER A 728 17.50 8.41 65.74
N GLY A 729 17.28 8.07 64.46
CA GLY A 729 18.31 8.21 63.42
C GLY A 729 17.80 8.76 62.09
N THR A 730 18.55 9.71 61.49
CA THR A 730 18.32 10.28 60.15
C THR A 730 18.53 9.23 59.06
N ALA A 731 17.50 8.46 58.76
CA ALA A 731 17.44 7.77 57.49
C ALA A 731 17.43 8.82 56.36
N GLU A 732 18.02 8.49 55.23
CA GLU A 732 18.23 9.38 54.08
C GLU A 732 17.80 8.68 52.78
N ILE A 733 17.16 9.44 51.88
CA ILE A 733 16.80 9.00 50.54
C ILE A 733 17.62 9.80 49.54
N ALA A 734 18.22 9.13 48.56
CA ALA A 734 18.82 9.77 47.40
C ALA A 734 18.09 9.32 46.12
N PHE A 735 17.77 10.28 45.26
CA PHE A 735 17.11 10.10 43.98
C PHE A 735 18.12 10.19 42.83
N TYR A 736 17.93 9.35 41.82
CA TYR A 736 18.83 9.25 40.68
C TYR A 736 18.06 9.15 39.36
N ASP A 737 18.67 9.64 38.30
CA ASP A 737 18.12 9.55 36.94
C ASP A 737 18.33 8.15 36.32
N SER A 738 17.95 7.97 35.05
CA SER A 738 18.12 6.70 34.33
C SER A 738 19.57 6.23 34.22
N ASN A 739 20.54 7.13 34.31
CA ASN A 739 21.98 6.84 34.27
C ASN A 739 22.58 6.62 35.67
N LYS A 740 21.75 6.60 36.72
CA LYS A 740 22.16 6.53 38.14
C LYS A 740 22.99 7.74 38.57
N VAL A 741 22.84 8.88 37.91
CA VAL A 741 23.41 10.16 38.35
C VAL A 741 22.50 10.74 39.41
N PHE A 742 23.10 11.22 40.51
CA PHE A 742 22.38 11.79 41.64
C PHE A 742 21.64 13.07 41.22
N ILE A 743 20.34 13.15 41.56
CA ILE A 743 19.48 14.30 41.28
C ILE A 743 19.35 15.18 42.52
N SER A 744 18.86 14.58 43.60
CA SER A 744 18.54 15.23 44.87
C SER A 744 18.32 14.19 45.95
N GLY A 745 18.18 14.60 47.21
CA GLY A 745 17.83 13.68 48.29
C GLY A 745 17.11 14.38 49.42
N VAL A 746 16.50 13.57 50.29
CA VAL A 746 15.68 14.03 51.41
C VAL A 746 16.02 13.29 52.71
N VAL A 747 15.87 13.97 53.84
CA VAL A 747 15.95 13.36 55.18
C VAL A 747 14.56 12.91 55.60
N TRP A 748 14.51 11.80 56.32
CA TRP A 748 13.29 11.13 56.73
C TRP A 748 12.52 11.78 57.87
N SER A 749 13.12 12.71 58.63
CA SER A 749 12.52 13.27 59.85
C SER A 749 11.24 14.09 59.63
N SER A 750 10.77 14.20 58.38
CA SER A 750 9.62 15.04 58.03
C SER A 750 8.56 14.33 57.19
N TYR A 751 8.84 13.19 56.54
CA TYR A 751 7.86 12.55 55.65
C TYR A 751 8.03 11.02 55.54
N TYR A 752 6.97 10.29 55.87
CA TYR A 752 6.81 8.85 55.55
C TYR A 752 6.48 8.60 54.07
N VAL A 753 6.13 9.68 53.36
CA VAL A 753 5.81 9.69 51.93
C VAL A 753 6.88 10.51 51.22
N CYS A 754 7.62 9.92 50.28
CA CYS A 754 8.52 10.67 49.42
C CYS A 754 7.94 10.80 48.01
N LEU A 755 7.88 12.04 47.51
CA LEU A 755 7.56 12.33 46.12
C LEU A 755 8.86 12.29 45.30
N THR A 756 8.91 11.46 44.27
CA THR A 756 10.08 11.39 43.39
C THR A 756 10.15 12.61 42.45
N PRO A 757 11.34 13.15 42.15
CA PRO A 757 11.51 14.20 41.13
C PRO A 757 11.06 13.78 39.73
N ALA A 758 10.76 14.75 38.85
CA ALA A 758 10.22 14.51 37.51
C ALA A 758 11.14 13.72 36.55
N ASN A 759 12.46 13.72 36.80
CA ASN A 759 13.45 12.94 36.05
C ASN A 759 13.98 11.71 36.83
N CYS A 760 13.39 11.41 38.00
CA CYS A 760 13.83 10.30 38.84
C CYS A 760 13.42 8.94 38.26
N ARG A 761 14.37 8.00 38.24
CA ARG A 761 14.16 6.61 37.82
C ARG A 761 14.61 5.59 38.84
N TYR A 762 15.49 5.98 39.76
CA TYR A 762 15.94 5.12 40.84
C TYR A 762 16.00 5.88 42.15
N VAL A 763 15.81 5.15 43.23
CA VAL A 763 15.98 5.63 44.59
C VAL A 763 16.92 4.71 45.36
N ARG A 764 17.73 5.29 46.25
CA ARG A 764 18.41 4.53 47.30
C ARG A 764 17.94 5.05 48.64
N THR A 765 17.70 4.13 49.55
CA THR A 765 17.20 4.42 50.89
C THR A 765 18.14 3.85 51.95
N THR A 766 18.38 4.64 52.99
CA THR A 766 19.03 4.23 54.23
C THR A 766 17.97 3.82 55.26
N LEU A 767 18.21 2.72 55.97
CA LEU A 767 17.47 2.31 57.16
C LEU A 767 18.43 1.89 58.27
N GLN A 768 18.00 1.86 59.53
CA GLN A 768 18.80 1.20 60.56
C GLN A 768 18.82 -0.31 60.35
N THR A 769 19.97 -0.95 60.56
CA THR A 769 20.15 -2.39 60.34
C THR A 769 19.21 -3.23 61.17
N ILE A 770 18.78 -2.76 62.35
CA ILE A 770 17.82 -3.44 63.22
C ILE A 770 16.42 -3.59 62.60
N HIS A 771 16.04 -2.77 61.61
CA HIS A 771 14.72 -2.80 60.96
C HIS A 771 14.73 -3.53 59.62
N ILE A 772 15.84 -4.13 59.21
CA ILE A 772 16.00 -4.72 57.87
C ILE A 772 14.98 -5.82 57.55
N ASP A 773 14.54 -6.56 58.56
CA ASP A 773 13.58 -7.66 58.38
C ASP A 773 12.12 -7.23 58.29
N VAL A 774 11.85 -5.96 58.63
CA VAL A 774 10.50 -5.38 58.65
C VAL A 774 10.33 -4.19 57.71
N PHE A 775 11.43 -3.70 57.13
CA PHE A 775 11.44 -2.55 56.24
C PHE A 775 10.71 -2.80 54.91
N GLN A 776 9.89 -1.84 54.53
CA GLN A 776 9.09 -1.81 53.32
C GLN A 776 9.17 -0.44 52.69
N PHE A 777 9.46 -0.44 51.38
CA PHE A 777 9.36 0.73 50.52
C PHE A 777 8.33 0.39 49.44
N GLU A 778 7.26 1.16 49.31
CA GLU A 778 6.10 0.78 48.50
C GLU A 778 5.48 1.98 47.77
N LEU A 779 4.77 1.71 46.68
CA LEU A 779 4.05 2.73 45.91
C LEU A 779 2.83 3.24 46.70
N GLY A 780 2.67 4.56 46.79
CA GLY A 780 1.51 5.20 47.40
C GLY A 780 1.88 6.15 48.55
N THR A 781 0.87 6.54 49.31
CA THR A 781 0.97 7.56 50.36
C THR A 781 0.67 7.01 51.77
N THR A 782 0.35 5.72 51.89
CA THR A 782 -0.10 5.11 53.15
C THR A 782 0.71 3.85 53.47
N ASN A 783 0.92 3.59 54.77
CA ASN A 783 1.55 2.36 55.25
C ASN A 783 0.62 1.17 55.01
N THR A 784 1.06 0.16 54.28
CA THR A 784 0.33 -1.12 54.21
C THR A 784 0.95 -2.16 55.14
N THR A 785 0.20 -3.22 55.46
CA THR A 785 0.73 -4.33 56.25
C THR A 785 2.03 -4.80 55.66
N HIS A 786 3.06 -4.92 56.51
CA HIS A 786 4.35 -5.36 56.06
C HIS A 786 4.24 -6.71 55.34
N GLU A 787 4.71 -6.76 54.10
CA GLU A 787 5.09 -7.99 53.43
C GLU A 787 6.57 -7.99 53.10
N ALA A 788 7.21 -9.16 53.27
CA ALA A 788 8.55 -9.35 52.75
C ALA A 788 8.56 -9.11 51.23
N PHE A 789 9.69 -8.65 50.69
CA PHE A 789 9.90 -8.58 49.24
C PHE A 789 9.57 -9.92 48.60
N LYS A 790 8.67 -9.90 47.62
CA LYS A 790 8.28 -11.06 46.81
C LYS A 790 8.46 -10.70 45.35
N SER A 791 9.04 -11.62 44.59
CA SER A 791 9.06 -11.53 43.13
C SER A 791 8.59 -12.85 42.55
N SER A 792 7.51 -12.83 41.78
CA SER A 792 7.04 -13.97 41.00
C SER A 792 7.52 -13.81 39.57
N ARG A 793 8.13 -14.86 39.02
CA ARG A 793 8.56 -14.88 37.62
C ARG A 793 7.62 -15.76 36.84
N ALA A 794 7.06 -15.23 35.76
CA ALA A 794 6.34 -15.99 34.77
C ALA A 794 7.08 -15.91 33.43
N THR A 795 7.13 -17.02 32.72
CA THR A 795 7.65 -17.08 31.35
C THR A 795 6.50 -17.24 30.39
N GLN A 796 6.67 -16.73 29.18
CA GLN A 796 5.80 -17.08 28.06
C GLN A 796 5.68 -18.62 27.93
N PRO A 797 4.47 -19.19 27.78
CA PRO A 797 4.26 -20.64 27.76
C PRO A 797 4.68 -21.32 26.46
N VAL A 798 4.98 -20.54 25.41
CA VAL A 798 5.27 -21.03 24.05
C VAL A 798 6.54 -20.43 23.49
N GLN A 799 7.33 -21.23 22.78
CA GLN A 799 8.43 -20.73 21.96
C GLN A 799 7.89 -20.19 20.63
N LEU A 800 8.39 -19.03 20.20
CA LEU A 800 8.02 -18.41 18.93
C LEU A 800 9.06 -18.78 17.88
N HIS A 801 8.60 -19.38 16.79
CA HIS A 801 9.42 -19.71 15.65
C HIS A 801 9.27 -18.65 14.56
N SER A 802 10.23 -18.63 13.65
CA SER A 802 10.16 -17.80 12.45
C SER A 802 10.77 -18.51 11.25
N VAL A 803 10.23 -18.21 10.08
CA VAL A 803 10.90 -18.35 8.77
C VAL A 803 11.09 -16.95 8.20
N PRO A 804 11.99 -16.74 7.22
CA PRO A 804 12.24 -15.40 6.68
C PRO A 804 10.97 -14.67 6.18
N ALA A 805 9.93 -15.39 5.75
CA ALA A 805 8.66 -14.83 5.29
C ALA A 805 7.74 -14.33 6.42
N ILE A 806 7.70 -15.03 7.57
CA ILE A 806 6.75 -14.71 8.66
C ILE A 806 7.19 -15.28 10.03
N PRO A 807 7.02 -14.53 11.14
CA PRO A 807 7.22 -15.01 12.51
C PRO A 807 5.91 -15.40 13.22
N ASP A 808 5.99 -16.23 14.26
CA ASP A 808 4.92 -16.41 15.25
C ASP A 808 4.69 -15.13 16.09
N SER A 809 3.52 -14.97 16.71
CA SER A 809 3.23 -13.83 17.61
C SER A 809 2.47 -14.25 18.88
N PHE A 810 2.73 -13.59 20.02
CA PHE A 810 2.05 -13.87 21.29
C PHE A 810 1.65 -12.58 22.01
N ASN A 811 0.36 -12.45 22.37
CA ASN A 811 -0.17 -11.36 23.18
C ASN A 811 -0.35 -11.81 24.64
N PRO A 812 0.45 -11.31 25.59
CA PRO A 812 0.41 -11.77 26.98
C PRO A 812 -0.76 -11.22 27.79
N LYS A 813 -1.44 -10.17 27.33
CA LYS A 813 -2.64 -9.64 28.01
C LYS A 813 -3.86 -10.50 27.70
N THR A 814 -3.93 -11.03 26.48
CA THR A 814 -5.08 -11.81 25.99
C THR A 814 -4.80 -13.30 25.88
N GLY A 815 -3.54 -13.72 26.06
CA GLY A 815 -3.13 -15.11 25.88
C GLY A 815 -2.99 -15.55 24.43
N ARG A 816 -3.24 -14.67 23.45
CA ARG A 816 -3.36 -15.04 22.03
C ARG A 816 -1.98 -15.36 21.42
N HIS A 817 -1.74 -16.62 21.08
CA HIS A 817 -0.64 -17.09 20.25
C HIS A 817 -1.12 -17.28 18.81
N VAL A 818 -0.44 -16.67 17.85
CA VAL A 818 -0.61 -16.95 16.42
C VAL A 818 0.65 -17.68 15.96
N LYS A 819 0.52 -18.99 15.75
CA LYS A 819 1.57 -19.86 15.23
C LYS A 819 1.49 -19.86 13.70
N ASN A 820 2.41 -19.13 13.07
CA ASN A 820 2.60 -19.07 11.63
C ASN A 820 3.62 -20.10 11.14
N VAL A 821 4.49 -20.59 12.04
CA VAL A 821 5.62 -21.46 11.72
C VAL A 821 5.58 -22.75 12.52
N LYS A 822 5.86 -23.87 11.85
CA LYS A 822 5.97 -25.18 12.48
C LYS A 822 7.39 -25.71 12.34
N GLU A 823 7.91 -26.18 13.46
CA GLU A 823 9.12 -26.98 13.52
C GLU A 823 8.77 -28.46 13.37
N TYR A 824 9.54 -29.19 12.57
CA TYR A 824 9.32 -30.61 12.31
C TYR A 824 10.64 -31.36 12.25
N VAL A 825 10.74 -32.43 13.03
CA VAL A 825 11.89 -33.33 13.06
C VAL A 825 11.68 -34.41 12.00
N LEU A 826 12.57 -34.45 11.01
CA LEU A 826 12.50 -35.40 9.92
C LEU A 826 12.64 -36.83 10.44
N GLN A 827 11.71 -37.69 10.04
CA GLN A 827 11.78 -39.13 10.23
C GLN A 827 12.42 -39.78 9.01
N ALA A 828 13.00 -40.98 9.16
CA ALA A 828 13.56 -41.72 8.03
C ALA A 828 12.53 -41.91 6.90
N SER A 829 11.25 -42.11 7.23
CA SER A 829 10.16 -42.24 6.26
C SER A 829 9.86 -40.97 5.45
N ASP A 830 10.30 -39.80 5.91
CA ASP A 830 10.13 -38.54 5.17
C ASP A 830 11.15 -38.42 4.05
N ILE A 831 12.24 -39.19 4.09
CA ILE A 831 13.19 -39.31 3.01
C ILE A 831 12.72 -40.46 2.11
N THR A 832 12.04 -40.08 1.03
CA THR A 832 11.26 -41.01 0.19
C THR A 832 12.03 -41.53 -1.01
N GLY A 833 13.20 -40.97 -1.30
CA GLY A 833 14.00 -41.39 -2.44
C GLY A 833 15.40 -40.79 -2.43
N TYR A 834 16.31 -41.48 -3.11
CA TYR A 834 17.67 -41.03 -3.37
C TYR A 834 17.96 -41.34 -4.84
N THR A 835 18.26 -40.30 -5.61
CA THR A 835 18.46 -40.39 -7.05
C THR A 835 19.92 -40.15 -7.37
N THR A 836 20.54 -41.14 -8.01
CA THR A 836 21.96 -41.14 -8.40
C THR A 836 22.16 -41.15 -9.92
N THR A 837 21.10 -40.86 -10.68
CA THR A 837 21.13 -40.87 -12.14
C THR A 837 21.71 -39.59 -12.74
N GLY A 838 22.01 -38.58 -11.91
CA GLY A 838 22.63 -37.32 -12.34
C GLY A 838 24.10 -37.53 -12.70
N VAL A 839 24.62 -36.71 -13.62
CA VAL A 839 26.02 -36.79 -14.05
C VAL A 839 26.93 -36.13 -13.02
N ASN A 840 26.50 -34.99 -12.45
CA ASN A 840 27.33 -34.14 -11.60
C ASN A 840 26.88 -34.12 -10.14
N ILE A 841 25.60 -34.42 -9.86
CA ILE A 841 25.02 -34.39 -8.52
C ILE A 841 24.13 -35.62 -8.26
N ASP A 842 23.92 -35.90 -6.98
CA ASP A 842 22.83 -36.74 -6.51
C ASP A 842 21.78 -35.86 -5.82
N TYR A 843 20.56 -36.34 -5.65
CA TYR A 843 19.61 -35.66 -4.79
C TYR A 843 18.75 -36.59 -3.95
N VAL A 844 18.38 -36.12 -2.77
CA VAL A 844 17.51 -36.79 -1.83
C VAL A 844 16.11 -36.18 -1.92
N ALA A 845 15.08 -37.01 -2.07
CA ALA A 845 13.69 -36.57 -2.07
C ALA A 845 13.15 -36.57 -0.63
N LEU A 846 12.78 -35.39 -0.15
CA LEU A 846 12.16 -35.12 1.12
C LEU A 846 10.65 -34.88 0.94
N LYS A 847 9.81 -35.56 1.69
CA LYS A 847 8.35 -35.38 1.69
C LYS A 847 7.98 -33.99 2.21
N LYS A 848 7.10 -33.27 1.50
CA LYS A 848 6.52 -32.02 1.99
C LYS A 848 5.54 -32.29 3.13
N PRO A 849 5.58 -31.51 4.21
CA PRO A 849 4.51 -31.52 5.20
C PRO A 849 3.17 -31.10 4.56
N ILE A 850 2.08 -31.77 4.92
CA ILE A 850 0.75 -31.53 4.34
C ILE A 850 0.17 -30.14 4.68
N ASP A 851 0.61 -29.58 5.80
CA ASP A 851 0.20 -28.28 6.34
C ASP A 851 1.16 -27.15 5.93
N TYR A 852 2.15 -27.44 5.08
CA TYR A 852 3.02 -26.45 4.48
C TYR A 852 2.28 -25.63 3.43
N ILE A 853 2.50 -24.30 3.41
CA ILE A 853 1.81 -23.38 2.49
C ILE A 853 2.03 -23.68 0.99
N TYR A 854 3.07 -24.45 0.62
CA TYR A 854 3.29 -24.94 -0.76
C TYR A 854 3.20 -26.47 -0.87
N TYR A 855 2.42 -27.12 -0.01
CA TYR A 855 1.96 -28.48 -0.26
C TYR A 855 1.08 -28.52 -1.52
N ASN A 856 1.19 -29.59 -2.31
CA ASN A 856 0.53 -29.76 -3.61
C ASN A 856 0.81 -28.65 -4.64
N ASN A 857 1.98 -28.01 -4.54
CA ASN A 857 2.34 -26.86 -5.38
C ASN A 857 3.68 -27.10 -6.11
N THR A 858 3.73 -26.77 -7.41
CA THR A 858 4.91 -26.89 -8.28
C THR A 858 5.72 -25.59 -8.43
N THR A 859 5.32 -24.51 -7.77
CA THR A 859 6.02 -23.21 -7.82
C THR A 859 7.49 -23.38 -7.47
N THR A 860 8.37 -22.84 -8.30
CA THR A 860 9.81 -22.90 -8.09
C THR A 860 10.18 -22.20 -6.77
N PHE A 861 11.14 -22.77 -6.02
CA PHE A 861 11.56 -22.23 -4.73
C PHE A 861 12.40 -20.94 -4.83
N SER A 862 12.63 -20.43 -6.03
CA SER A 862 13.44 -19.23 -6.28
C SER A 862 12.83 -18.00 -5.59
N GLY A 863 13.53 -17.47 -4.59
CA GLY A 863 13.09 -16.28 -3.84
C GLY A 863 12.03 -16.52 -2.78
N LEU A 864 11.63 -17.78 -2.53
CA LEU A 864 10.70 -18.10 -1.46
C LEU A 864 11.42 -18.10 -0.10
N ALA A 865 10.75 -17.60 0.93
CA ALA A 865 11.31 -17.31 2.25
C ALA A 865 10.63 -18.13 3.38
N ASN A 866 9.95 -19.21 3.01
CA ASN A 866 8.87 -19.80 3.81
C ASN A 866 9.20 -21.20 4.38
N ILE A 867 10.38 -21.73 4.09
CA ILE A 867 10.93 -22.94 4.73
C ILE A 867 12.43 -22.77 4.98
N VAL A 868 12.91 -23.33 6.09
CA VAL A 868 14.31 -23.39 6.47
C VAL A 868 14.69 -24.86 6.63
N ILE A 869 15.67 -25.30 5.82
CA ILE A 869 16.25 -26.64 5.86
C ILE A 869 17.73 -26.46 6.21
N PRO A 870 18.22 -27.00 7.33
CA PRO A 870 19.60 -26.81 7.76
C PRO A 870 20.59 -27.24 6.68
N ASN A 871 21.61 -26.42 6.42
CA ASN A 871 22.66 -26.65 5.40
C ASN A 871 22.18 -26.62 3.94
N PHE A 872 20.93 -26.22 3.66
CA PHE A 872 20.43 -26.07 2.30
C PHE A 872 19.83 -24.68 2.07
N THR A 873 20.13 -24.09 0.92
CA THR A 873 19.54 -22.83 0.46
C THR A 873 18.45 -23.14 -0.57
N LEU A 874 17.34 -22.39 -0.54
CA LEU A 874 16.22 -22.60 -1.47
C LEU A 874 16.60 -22.13 -2.89
N GLY A 875 16.30 -22.95 -3.90
CA GLY A 875 16.69 -22.64 -5.28
C GLY A 875 16.01 -23.53 -6.32
N VAL A 876 16.63 -23.59 -7.50
CA VAL A 876 16.10 -24.33 -8.67
C VAL A 876 16.97 -25.56 -8.93
N TYR A 877 16.33 -26.63 -9.40
CA TYR A 877 17.02 -27.85 -9.84
C TYR A 877 17.92 -27.57 -11.05
N ASP A 878 19.16 -28.06 -10.99
CA ASP A 878 20.12 -28.06 -12.10
C ASP A 878 21.22 -29.09 -11.79
N ASP A 879 21.54 -29.98 -12.75
CA ASP A 879 22.54 -31.06 -12.61
C ASP A 879 23.96 -30.51 -12.78
N ASN A 880 24.37 -29.71 -11.81
CA ASN A 880 25.62 -28.97 -11.81
C ASN A 880 26.23 -29.00 -10.40
N ILE A 881 27.54 -29.26 -10.31
CA ILE A 881 28.28 -29.32 -9.04
C ILE A 881 28.13 -28.03 -8.20
N LEU A 882 27.90 -26.87 -8.82
CA LEU A 882 27.68 -25.60 -8.14
C LEU A 882 26.33 -25.52 -7.39
N LYS A 883 25.45 -26.50 -7.59
CA LYS A 883 24.11 -26.57 -6.99
C LYS A 883 24.05 -27.47 -5.76
N ILE A 884 25.16 -28.09 -5.37
CA ILE A 884 25.27 -28.83 -4.10
C ILE A 884 24.91 -27.89 -2.95
N GLY A 885 24.03 -28.35 -2.05
CA GLY A 885 23.50 -27.53 -0.96
C GLY A 885 22.26 -26.72 -1.36
N ILE A 886 21.66 -26.93 -2.53
CA ILE A 886 20.36 -26.36 -2.89
C ILE A 886 19.21 -27.31 -2.56
N ALA A 887 18.18 -26.79 -1.91
CA ALA A 887 16.87 -27.43 -1.81
C ALA A 887 15.93 -26.85 -2.87
N PHE A 888 15.38 -27.71 -3.72
CA PHE A 888 14.49 -27.32 -4.81
C PHE A 888 13.11 -27.96 -4.66
N ASN A 889 12.13 -27.41 -5.39
CA ASN A 889 10.82 -28.01 -5.43
C ASN A 889 10.83 -29.27 -6.32
N GLY A 890 10.87 -30.45 -5.71
CA GLY A 890 11.03 -31.71 -6.43
C GLY A 890 9.76 -32.22 -7.10
N SER A 891 8.61 -32.02 -6.46
CA SER A 891 7.29 -32.33 -7.02
C SER A 891 6.21 -31.54 -6.28
N THR A 892 4.94 -31.76 -6.63
CA THR A 892 3.81 -31.25 -5.84
C THR A 892 3.90 -31.64 -4.35
N VAL A 893 4.52 -32.78 -4.03
CA VAL A 893 4.56 -33.35 -2.67
C VAL A 893 5.96 -33.62 -2.13
N SER A 894 7.03 -33.26 -2.84
CA SER A 894 8.41 -33.47 -2.40
C SER A 894 9.33 -32.27 -2.65
N ILE A 895 10.34 -32.15 -1.81
CA ILE A 895 11.47 -31.22 -1.89
C ILE A 895 12.69 -32.06 -2.26
N GLY A 896 13.46 -31.65 -3.27
CA GLY A 896 14.73 -32.30 -3.59
C GLY A 896 15.88 -31.58 -2.90
N LEU A 897 16.79 -32.32 -2.28
CA LEU A 897 18.00 -31.82 -1.63
C LEU A 897 19.22 -32.24 -2.46
N ILE A 898 19.90 -31.29 -3.09
CA ILE A 898 21.04 -31.58 -3.98
C ILE A 898 22.31 -31.79 -3.14
N VAL A 899 22.96 -32.94 -3.34
CA VAL A 899 24.19 -33.34 -2.66
C VAL A 899 25.27 -33.75 -3.67
N ALA A 900 26.52 -33.87 -3.23
CA ALA A 900 27.59 -34.33 -4.11
C ALA A 900 27.33 -35.78 -4.57
N ASN A 901 27.75 -36.12 -5.78
CA ASN A 901 27.61 -37.48 -6.28
C ASN A 901 28.33 -38.48 -5.36
N GLY A 902 27.65 -39.57 -4.98
CA GLY A 902 28.14 -40.58 -4.05
C GLY A 902 28.15 -40.15 -2.57
N THR A 903 27.47 -39.06 -2.19
CA THR A 903 27.38 -38.62 -0.77
C THR A 903 26.81 -39.72 0.13
N TYR A 904 25.79 -40.43 -0.35
CA TYR A 904 25.19 -41.55 0.35
C TYR A 904 25.35 -42.82 -0.49
N ALA A 905 25.66 -43.95 0.16
CA ALA A 905 25.82 -45.22 -0.53
C ALA A 905 24.50 -45.72 -1.13
N ASP A 906 23.39 -45.44 -0.45
CA ASP A 906 22.04 -45.81 -0.83
C ASP A 906 21.01 -44.92 -0.10
N LEU A 907 19.73 -45.16 -0.35
CA LEU A 907 18.63 -44.48 0.34
C LEU A 907 18.68 -44.70 1.87
N ALA A 908 19.10 -45.87 2.35
CA ALA A 908 19.16 -46.16 3.77
C ALA A 908 20.23 -45.32 4.48
N ALA A 909 21.36 -45.08 3.83
CA ALA A 909 22.40 -44.17 4.30
C ALA A 909 21.90 -42.71 4.32
N ALA A 910 21.16 -42.27 3.29
CA ALA A 910 20.56 -40.93 3.27
C ALA A 910 19.50 -40.75 4.38
N GLN A 911 18.66 -41.77 4.59
CA GLN A 911 17.68 -41.83 5.67
C GLN A 911 18.34 -41.73 7.05
N ALA A 912 19.40 -42.50 7.29
CA ALA A 912 20.13 -42.47 8.55
C ALA A 912 20.82 -41.13 8.81
N ALA A 913 21.32 -40.47 7.76
CA ALA A 913 22.03 -39.19 7.89
C ALA A 913 21.10 -37.99 8.11
N LEU A 914 19.92 -37.98 7.49
CA LEU A 914 19.01 -36.84 7.51
C LEU A 914 17.88 -36.98 8.54
N ALA A 915 17.52 -38.20 8.95
CA ALA A 915 16.59 -38.40 10.04
C ALA A 915 17.11 -37.75 11.33
N GLY A 916 16.22 -37.08 12.06
CA GLY A 916 16.55 -36.25 13.21
C GLY A 916 16.89 -34.80 12.88
N SER A 917 17.07 -34.45 11.60
CA SER A 917 17.23 -33.05 11.19
C SER A 917 15.95 -32.25 11.42
N VAL A 918 16.09 -31.01 11.87
CA VAL A 918 14.96 -30.13 12.18
C VAL A 918 14.72 -29.15 11.05
N ILE A 919 13.55 -29.20 10.44
CA ILE A 919 13.10 -28.21 9.45
C ILE A 919 12.06 -27.26 10.07
N ARG A 920 12.00 -26.02 9.57
CA ARG A 920 10.95 -25.05 9.96
C ARG A 920 10.23 -24.52 8.74
N TYR A 921 8.91 -24.54 8.72
CA TYR A 921 8.13 -24.12 7.56
C TYR A 921 6.89 -23.30 7.94
N GLN A 922 6.46 -22.44 7.01
CA GLN A 922 5.24 -21.65 7.13
C GLN A 922 4.01 -22.53 6.93
N LEU A 923 3.08 -22.43 7.87
CA LEU A 923 1.79 -23.10 7.81
C LEU A 923 0.89 -22.46 6.73
N ALA A 924 0.17 -23.29 5.97
CA ALA A 924 -0.84 -22.85 5.01
C ALA A 924 -1.97 -22.06 5.67
N THR A 925 -2.31 -22.42 6.92
CA THR A 925 -3.27 -21.73 7.75
C THR A 925 -2.63 -21.50 9.12
N PRO A 926 -2.45 -20.23 9.56
CA PRO A 926 -1.96 -19.94 10.90
C PRO A 926 -2.82 -20.61 11.98
N SER A 927 -2.17 -21.26 12.93
CA SER A 927 -2.86 -21.83 14.09
C SER A 927 -2.94 -20.80 15.19
N ILE A 928 -4.17 -20.43 15.59
CA ILE A 928 -4.39 -19.48 16.68
C ILE A 928 -4.72 -20.29 17.94
N THR A 929 -3.96 -20.09 19.01
CA THR A 929 -4.18 -20.75 20.31
C THR A 929 -4.22 -19.69 21.40
N TYR A 930 -5.22 -19.74 22.28
CA TYR A 930 -5.30 -18.82 23.41
C TYR A 930 -4.82 -19.53 24.68
N TYR A 931 -3.78 -18.99 25.31
CA TYR A 931 -3.25 -19.45 26.58
C TYR A 931 -3.84 -18.58 27.69
N PRO A 932 -4.74 -19.09 28.55
CA PRO A 932 -5.26 -18.31 29.67
C PRO A 932 -4.12 -17.66 30.48
N PRO A 933 -4.31 -16.46 31.05
CA PRO A 933 -3.29 -15.77 31.85
C PRO A 933 -2.70 -16.63 32.99
N GLN A 934 -3.45 -17.64 33.42
CA GLN A 934 -3.09 -18.63 34.44
C GLN A 934 -2.07 -19.69 33.95
N LEU A 935 -1.94 -19.89 32.63
CA LEU A 935 -0.94 -20.75 31.98
C LEU A 935 0.36 -20.00 31.67
N LEU A 936 0.45 -18.70 31.97
CA LEU A 936 1.75 -18.10 32.26
C LEU A 936 2.34 -18.96 33.38
N THR A 937 3.39 -19.74 33.10
CA THR A 937 3.92 -20.73 34.04
C THR A 937 4.51 -20.04 35.27
N ALA A 938 3.65 -19.65 36.19
CA ALA A 938 3.85 -19.78 37.61
C ALA A 938 3.11 -21.07 37.99
N GLY A 939 3.77 -21.98 38.72
CA GLY A 939 3.15 -23.28 39.01
C GLY A 939 1.74 -23.15 39.62
N VAL A 940 0.80 -23.99 39.14
CA VAL A 940 -0.44 -24.53 39.78
C VAL A 940 -1.82 -24.12 39.16
N HIS A 941 -2.72 -25.13 39.02
CA HIS A 941 -4.03 -25.31 38.29
C HIS A 941 -5.33 -24.63 38.85
N LEU A 942 -6.44 -24.53 38.03
CA LEU A 942 -7.81 -25.18 38.20
C LEU A 942 -8.99 -24.61 37.29
N SER A 943 -10.15 -25.34 37.22
CA SER A 943 -11.26 -25.48 36.21
C SER A 943 -12.65 -24.81 36.51
N GLN A 944 -13.56 -24.51 35.53
CA GLN A 944 -15.07 -24.41 35.64
C GLN A 944 -15.93 -24.19 34.32
N THR A 945 -17.27 -24.45 34.35
CA THR A 945 -18.36 -24.69 33.30
C THR A 945 -18.94 -23.46 32.52
N LEU A 946 -19.57 -23.63 31.32
CA LEU A 946 -20.02 -22.59 30.32
C LEU A 946 -21.55 -22.45 30.07
N PHE A 947 -22.02 -21.28 29.58
CA PHE A 947 -23.43 -20.89 29.26
C PHE A 947 -23.59 -20.16 27.89
N PHE A 948 -24.76 -20.22 27.21
CA PHE A 948 -25.03 -19.60 25.89
C PHE A 948 -26.38 -18.84 25.75
N GLN A 949 -26.44 -17.85 24.85
CA GLN A 949 -27.63 -17.05 24.48
C GLN A 949 -27.68 -16.75 22.97
N GLU A 950 -28.81 -17.03 22.32
CA GLU A 950 -29.00 -16.91 20.86
C GLU A 950 -30.28 -16.14 20.49
N VAL A 951 -30.30 -15.50 19.31
CA VAL A 951 -31.47 -14.79 18.75
C VAL A 951 -31.83 -15.41 17.41
N LEU A 952 -33.01 -15.99 17.33
CA LEU A 952 -33.44 -16.88 16.24
C LEU A 952 -34.82 -16.44 15.72
N ILE A 953 -35.17 -16.86 14.50
CA ILE A 953 -36.44 -16.52 13.86
C ILE A 953 -37.19 -17.81 13.54
N THR A 954 -38.49 -17.85 13.83
CA THR A 954 -39.30 -19.03 13.52
C THR A 954 -39.42 -19.23 12.01
N ASN A 955 -39.28 -20.49 11.58
CA ASN A 955 -39.56 -20.91 10.21
C ASN A 955 -41.09 -20.90 9.93
N ALA A 956 -41.47 -21.28 8.70
CA ALA A 956 -42.87 -21.28 8.26
C ALA A 956 -43.84 -22.09 9.16
N ASP A 957 -43.32 -23.07 9.91
CA ASP A 957 -44.07 -23.96 10.80
C ASP A 957 -44.02 -23.53 12.28
N GLY A 958 -43.36 -22.40 12.61
CA GLY A 958 -43.27 -21.88 13.98
C GLY A 958 -42.08 -22.40 14.79
N GLN A 959 -41.06 -22.98 14.14
CA GLN A 959 -39.94 -23.66 14.80
C GLN A 959 -38.63 -22.86 14.72
N ILE A 960 -37.78 -23.02 15.73
CA ILE A 960 -36.39 -22.52 15.74
C ILE A 960 -35.40 -23.66 15.97
N PHE A 961 -34.23 -23.54 15.37
CA PHE A 961 -33.11 -24.49 15.48
C PHE A 961 -31.94 -23.80 16.20
N LEU A 962 -31.43 -24.45 17.24
CA LEU A 962 -30.31 -24.01 18.07
C LEU A 962 -28.99 -24.43 17.45
N ASP A 963 -27.94 -23.61 17.64
CA ASP A 963 -26.62 -23.90 17.10
C ASP A 963 -25.85 -24.96 17.91
N TYR A 964 -26.29 -25.26 19.15
CA TYR A 964 -25.67 -26.25 20.04
C TYR A 964 -26.69 -27.15 20.72
N GLU A 965 -26.26 -28.37 21.08
CA GLU A 965 -27.11 -29.32 21.81
C GLU A 965 -27.48 -28.80 23.19
N LEU A 966 -28.79 -28.65 23.38
CA LEU A 966 -29.47 -28.16 24.55
C LEU A 966 -29.43 -29.19 25.69
N SER A 967 -28.87 -28.79 26.84
CA SER A 967 -29.06 -29.47 28.13
C SER A 967 -30.28 -28.98 28.85
N THR A 968 -30.38 -27.67 29.05
CA THR A 968 -31.43 -27.06 29.86
C THR A 968 -31.66 -25.64 29.43
N ILE A 969 -32.90 -25.29 29.10
CA ILE A 969 -33.29 -23.92 28.77
C ILE A 969 -33.41 -23.12 30.06
N LYS A 970 -32.78 -21.95 30.11
CA LYS A 970 -32.89 -21.01 31.22
C LYS A 970 -33.98 -19.98 30.99
N ARG A 971 -34.10 -19.46 29.76
CA ARG A 971 -35.06 -18.40 29.43
C ARG A 971 -35.38 -18.34 27.92
N ILE A 972 -36.61 -18.00 27.56
CA ILE A 972 -37.01 -17.66 26.18
C ILE A 972 -37.83 -16.37 26.18
N THR A 973 -37.57 -15.47 25.23
CA THR A 973 -38.32 -14.23 25.04
C THR A 973 -38.72 -14.06 23.57
N LEU A 974 -40.00 -13.91 23.26
CA LEU A 974 -40.47 -13.57 21.90
C LEU A 974 -40.51 -12.06 21.71
N VAL A 975 -40.07 -11.59 20.55
CA VAL A 975 -39.99 -10.17 20.19
C VAL A 975 -41.10 -9.86 19.19
N GLU A 976 -42.34 -9.84 19.66
CA GLU A 976 -43.45 -9.17 18.97
C GLU A 976 -44.18 -8.24 19.93
N GLY A 977 -44.10 -6.93 19.65
CA GLY A 977 -45.11 -5.95 20.05
C GLY A 977 -45.52 -5.88 21.52
N GLY A 978 -44.57 -5.81 22.45
CA GLY A 978 -44.83 -5.41 23.84
C GLY A 978 -43.84 -6.03 24.82
N GLU A 979 -43.24 -5.20 25.67
CA GLU A 979 -42.46 -5.67 26.83
C GLU A 979 -43.39 -6.43 27.79
N GLY A 980 -43.36 -7.76 27.72
CA GLY A 980 -43.97 -8.66 28.68
C GLY A 980 -43.10 -9.91 28.80
N ASP A 981 -42.62 -10.19 30.01
CA ASP A 981 -41.74 -11.32 30.38
C ASP A 981 -42.52 -12.65 30.43
N ASP A 982 -43.42 -12.88 29.47
CA ASP A 982 -44.25 -14.07 29.43
C ASP A 982 -43.53 -15.17 28.66
N ASN A 983 -43.03 -16.15 29.44
CA ASN A 983 -42.36 -17.35 28.95
C ASN A 983 -43.31 -18.07 27.96
N PRO A 984 -43.04 -18.03 26.63
CA PRO A 984 -43.97 -18.53 25.64
C PRO A 984 -44.15 -20.03 25.80
N THR A 985 -45.34 -20.56 25.51
CA THR A 985 -45.56 -22.02 25.51
C THR A 985 -44.78 -22.64 24.35
N TYR A 986 -43.87 -23.57 24.64
CA TYR A 986 -43.05 -24.27 23.66
C TYR A 986 -42.97 -25.77 23.94
N THR A 987 -42.57 -26.55 22.94
CA THR A 987 -42.16 -27.94 23.10
C THR A 987 -40.80 -28.16 22.45
N THR A 988 -39.95 -28.99 23.04
CA THR A 988 -38.66 -29.39 22.45
C THR A 988 -38.85 -30.68 21.68
N GLN A 989 -38.61 -30.67 20.37
CA GLN A 989 -38.72 -31.89 19.56
C GLN A 989 -37.50 -32.80 19.74
N ASP A 990 -36.32 -32.20 19.90
CA ASP A 990 -35.03 -32.86 20.15
C ASP A 990 -34.07 -31.93 20.90
N THR A 991 -32.78 -32.31 20.99
CA THR A 991 -31.75 -31.52 21.67
C THR A 991 -31.33 -30.25 20.93
N GLN A 992 -31.91 -29.91 19.77
CA GLN A 992 -31.57 -28.68 19.04
C GLN A 992 -32.79 -27.93 18.48
N THR A 993 -34.01 -28.44 18.66
CA THR A 993 -35.22 -27.88 18.03
C THR A 993 -36.26 -27.49 19.07
N ILE A 994 -36.70 -26.23 19.02
CA ILE A 994 -37.78 -25.68 19.85
C ILE A 994 -38.94 -25.27 18.95
N ASP A 995 -40.14 -25.76 19.27
CA ASP A 995 -41.37 -25.58 18.51
C ASP A 995 -42.36 -24.73 19.31
N PHE A 996 -42.74 -23.57 18.76
CA PHE A 996 -43.76 -22.69 19.33
C PHE A 996 -45.11 -22.98 18.67
N THR A 997 -45.78 -24.02 19.17
CA THR A 997 -47.00 -24.57 18.58
C THR A 997 -48.08 -23.50 18.35
N GLY A 998 -48.50 -23.33 17.09
CA GLY A 998 -49.57 -22.39 16.69
C GLY A 998 -49.12 -20.95 16.43
N LYS A 999 -47.81 -20.68 16.37
CA LYS A 999 -47.24 -19.38 15.95
C LYS A 999 -46.69 -19.49 14.52
N GLY A 1000 -46.92 -18.48 13.69
CA GLY A 1000 -46.52 -18.49 12.27
C GLY A 1000 -45.03 -18.19 12.04
N ALA A 1001 -44.66 -18.07 10.76
CA ALA A 1001 -43.33 -17.66 10.31
C ALA A 1001 -42.94 -16.26 10.82
N ASP A 1002 -41.63 -16.00 10.88
CA ASP A 1002 -41.03 -14.67 11.07
C ASP A 1002 -41.10 -14.08 12.48
N LEU A 1003 -41.36 -14.91 13.50
CA LEU A 1003 -41.38 -14.51 14.90
C LEU A 1003 -39.97 -14.59 15.50
N ILE A 1004 -39.49 -13.51 16.11
CA ILE A 1004 -38.13 -13.44 16.65
C ILE A 1004 -38.13 -13.94 18.10
N ALA A 1005 -37.30 -14.93 18.42
CA ALA A 1005 -37.12 -15.51 19.75
C ALA A 1005 -35.69 -15.33 20.25
N ILE A 1006 -35.53 -14.95 21.51
CA ILE A 1006 -34.24 -14.94 22.23
C ILE A 1006 -34.23 -16.14 23.17
N VAL A 1007 -33.25 -17.04 23.07
CA VAL A 1007 -33.17 -18.27 23.86
C VAL A 1007 -31.86 -18.31 24.64
N GLU A 1008 -31.93 -18.55 25.94
CA GLU A 1008 -30.79 -18.75 26.84
C GLU A 1008 -30.77 -20.19 27.34
N TYR A 1009 -29.64 -20.89 27.19
CA TYR A 1009 -29.55 -22.31 27.51
C TYR A 1009 -28.15 -22.81 27.91
N GLU A 1010 -28.12 -23.92 28.66
CA GLU A 1010 -26.93 -24.70 28.99
C GLU A 1010 -26.66 -25.76 27.91
N ILE A 1011 -25.39 -25.97 27.56
CA ILE A 1011 -24.97 -26.96 26.55
C ILE A 1011 -24.87 -28.34 27.19
N LEU A 1012 -25.41 -29.37 26.53
CA LEU A 1012 -25.30 -30.76 26.96
C LEU A 1012 -23.83 -31.19 26.91
N ASN A 1013 -23.26 -31.45 28.08
CA ASN A 1013 -21.85 -31.73 28.24
C ASN A 1013 -21.54 -33.18 27.84
N SER A 1014 -21.72 -33.50 26.56
CA SER A 1014 -21.33 -34.78 25.98
C SER A 1014 -20.62 -34.58 24.65
N THR A 1015 -19.30 -34.72 24.72
CA THR A 1015 -18.33 -34.95 23.64
C THR A 1015 -17.78 -33.73 22.88
N GLY A 1016 -16.62 -33.25 23.34
CA GLY A 1016 -15.51 -32.89 22.44
C GLY A 1016 -15.38 -31.44 21.94
N LEU A 1017 -16.24 -30.51 22.37
CA LEU A 1017 -16.09 -29.11 21.99
C LEU A 1017 -15.36 -28.30 23.07
N GLY A 1018 -14.21 -27.75 22.67
CA GLY A 1018 -13.41 -26.84 23.48
C GLY A 1018 -14.21 -25.60 23.85
N ALA A 1019 -14.14 -25.24 25.13
CA ALA A 1019 -14.69 -24.03 25.74
C ALA A 1019 -14.51 -22.77 24.87
N ARG A 1020 -15.55 -22.35 24.15
CA ARG A 1020 -15.66 -21.06 23.49
C ARG A 1020 -16.57 -20.18 24.34
N LEU A 1021 -15.99 -19.18 25.01
CA LEU A 1021 -16.72 -18.20 25.82
C LEU A 1021 -16.98 -16.98 24.92
N GLU A 1022 -18.12 -16.94 24.25
CA GLU A 1022 -18.55 -15.76 23.50
C GLU A 1022 -19.29 -14.81 24.43
N TYR A 1023 -18.68 -13.67 24.76
CA TYR A 1023 -19.42 -12.55 25.32
C TYR A 1023 -20.19 -11.86 24.20
N TYR A 1024 -21.49 -12.11 24.09
CA TYR A 1024 -22.38 -11.20 23.39
C TYR A 1024 -22.75 -10.06 24.34
N THR A 1025 -22.29 -8.84 24.03
CA THR A 1025 -22.80 -7.63 24.69
C THR A 1025 -24.27 -7.44 24.33
N PRO A 1026 -25.17 -7.20 25.31
CA PRO A 1026 -26.56 -6.90 25.01
C PRO A 1026 -26.65 -5.60 24.21
N ILE A 1027 -27.18 -5.67 22.98
CA ILE A 1027 -27.49 -4.45 22.20
C ILE A 1027 -28.72 -3.82 22.86
N SER A 1028 -28.48 -2.78 23.66
CA SER A 1028 -29.47 -2.11 24.50
C SER A 1028 -30.41 -1.15 23.75
N ASN A 1029 -30.27 -1.05 22.43
CA ASN A 1029 -30.92 -0.03 21.60
C ASN A 1029 -31.78 -0.69 20.49
N GLN A 1030 -33.08 -0.36 20.47
CA GLN A 1030 -34.08 -0.86 19.52
C GLN A 1030 -33.76 -0.46 18.05
N SER A 1031 -33.16 0.71 17.82
CA SER A 1031 -32.74 1.23 16.52
C SER A 1031 -31.48 0.52 15.97
N THR A 1032 -30.52 0.17 16.82
CA THR A 1032 -29.32 -0.60 16.44
C THR A 1032 -29.66 -2.06 16.13
N ARG A 1033 -30.67 -2.61 16.82
CA ARG A 1033 -31.27 -3.92 16.51
C ARG A 1033 -31.96 -3.92 15.14
N LEU A 1034 -32.76 -2.90 14.82
CA LEU A 1034 -33.44 -2.78 13.52
C LEU A 1034 -32.44 -2.60 12.37
N ALA A 1035 -31.34 -1.85 12.59
CA ALA A 1035 -30.30 -1.62 11.59
C ALA A 1035 -29.45 -2.87 11.30
N ALA A 1036 -29.08 -3.65 12.32
CA ALA A 1036 -28.41 -4.94 12.14
C ALA A 1036 -29.33 -5.98 11.46
N LEU A 1037 -30.64 -5.89 11.70
CA LEU A 1037 -31.65 -6.75 11.11
C LEU A 1037 -31.93 -6.42 9.62
N GLU A 1038 -31.99 -5.13 9.27
CA GLU A 1038 -32.06 -4.66 7.87
C GLU A 1038 -30.80 -5.03 7.07
N ALA A 1039 -29.62 -4.97 7.71
CA ALA A 1039 -28.38 -5.45 7.09
C ALA A 1039 -28.42 -6.97 6.81
N ARG A 1040 -29.04 -7.76 7.69
CA ARG A 1040 -29.19 -9.22 7.50
C ARG A 1040 -30.29 -9.56 6.47
N LYS A 1041 -31.38 -8.79 6.41
CA LYS A 1041 -32.41 -8.87 5.34
C LYS A 1041 -31.83 -8.51 3.97
N SER A 1042 -31.02 -7.45 3.89
CA SER A 1042 -30.29 -7.03 2.68
C SER A 1042 -29.33 -8.11 2.18
N THR A 1043 -28.63 -8.80 3.10
CA THR A 1043 -27.72 -9.91 2.76
C THR A 1043 -28.48 -11.14 2.23
N LEU A 1044 -29.66 -11.45 2.77
CA LEU A 1044 -30.50 -12.54 2.26
C LEU A 1044 -31.11 -12.22 0.87
N ILE A 1045 -31.51 -10.97 0.64
CA ILE A 1045 -32.06 -10.52 -0.66
C ILE A 1045 -30.97 -10.49 -1.74
N ALA A 1046 -29.73 -10.12 -1.40
CA ALA A 1046 -28.59 -10.14 -2.32
C ALA A 1046 -28.20 -11.56 -2.75
N ASN A 1047 -28.31 -12.55 -1.86
CA ASN A 1047 -28.05 -13.95 -2.18
C ASN A 1047 -29.10 -14.55 -3.15
N ALA A 1048 -30.39 -14.18 -3.00
CA ALA A 1048 -31.45 -14.61 -3.91
C ALA A 1048 -31.32 -14.02 -5.33
N ALA A 1049 -30.83 -12.78 -5.46
CA ALA A 1049 -30.56 -12.15 -6.76
C ALA A 1049 -29.35 -12.79 -7.48
N SER A 1050 -28.33 -13.20 -6.72
CA SER A 1050 -27.14 -13.91 -7.22
C SER A 1050 -27.47 -15.29 -7.82
N GLU A 1051 -28.33 -16.07 -7.17
CA GLU A 1051 -28.75 -17.39 -7.69
C GLU A 1051 -29.59 -17.30 -8.98
N THR A 1052 -30.39 -16.24 -9.11
CA THR A 1052 -31.21 -15.99 -10.31
C THR A 1052 -30.35 -15.63 -11.53
N LEU A 1053 -29.32 -14.80 -11.33
CA LEU A 1053 -28.33 -14.43 -12.36
C LEU A 1053 -27.46 -15.62 -12.78
N LEU A 1054 -27.04 -16.46 -11.82
CA LEU A 1054 -26.28 -17.68 -12.11
C LEU A 1054 -27.10 -18.69 -12.91
N THR A 1055 -28.41 -18.79 -12.62
CA THR A 1055 -29.33 -19.67 -13.36
C THR A 1055 -29.55 -19.18 -14.80
N GLN A 1056 -29.70 -17.86 -15.00
CA GLN A 1056 -29.83 -17.27 -16.34
C GLN A 1056 -28.53 -17.36 -17.15
N PHE A 1057 -27.37 -17.18 -16.51
CA PHE A 1057 -26.06 -17.34 -17.13
C PHE A 1057 -25.82 -18.80 -17.55
N ASN A 1058 -26.19 -19.78 -16.71
CA ASN A 1058 -26.07 -21.19 -17.05
C ASN A 1058 -27.05 -21.65 -18.16
N ALA A 1059 -28.26 -21.07 -18.20
CA ALA A 1059 -29.21 -21.30 -19.29
C ALA A 1059 -28.69 -20.73 -20.62
N LEU A 1060 -28.11 -19.52 -20.61
CA LEU A 1060 -27.47 -18.90 -21.77
C LEU A 1060 -26.26 -19.71 -22.23
N LEU A 1061 -25.43 -20.17 -21.30
CA LEU A 1061 -24.26 -21.02 -21.56
C LEU A 1061 -24.66 -22.36 -22.20
N THR A 1062 -25.78 -22.93 -21.75
CA THR A 1062 -26.33 -24.18 -22.31
C THR A 1062 -26.90 -23.96 -23.72
N ALA A 1063 -27.59 -22.84 -23.95
CA ALA A 1063 -28.11 -22.46 -25.26
C ALA A 1063 -26.97 -22.16 -26.27
N MET A 1064 -25.90 -21.49 -25.83
CA MET A 1064 -24.72 -21.20 -26.65
C MET A 1064 -23.93 -22.46 -27.03
N LYS A 1065 -23.86 -23.46 -26.13
CA LYS A 1065 -23.29 -24.78 -26.41
C LYS A 1065 -24.14 -25.59 -27.39
N ALA A 1066 -25.47 -25.54 -27.26
CA ALA A 1066 -26.38 -26.20 -28.20
C ALA A 1066 -26.37 -25.57 -29.60
N ALA A 1067 -26.07 -24.27 -29.70
CA ALA A 1067 -25.95 -23.53 -30.96
C ALA A 1067 -24.57 -23.63 -31.63
N GLY A 1068 -23.61 -24.36 -31.03
CA GLY A 1068 -22.27 -24.55 -31.62
C GLY A 1068 -21.39 -23.30 -31.66
N LEU A 1069 -21.71 -22.26 -30.87
CA LEU A 1069 -21.09 -20.94 -30.93
C LEU A 1069 -19.82 -20.79 -30.06
N MET A 1070 -19.37 -21.85 -29.38
CA MET A 1070 -18.14 -21.80 -28.58
C MET A 1070 -17.16 -22.89 -29.01
N ALA A 1071 -16.02 -22.46 -29.55
CA ALA A 1071 -14.84 -23.30 -29.74
C ALA A 1071 -14.13 -23.48 -28.38
N THR A 1072 -13.73 -24.72 -28.09
CA THR A 1072 -13.06 -25.10 -26.84
C THR A 1072 -11.63 -24.56 -26.78
N SER A 1073 -11.43 -23.51 -25.97
CA SER A 1073 -10.22 -23.28 -25.19
C SER A 1073 -10.59 -22.65 -23.85
#